data_AF-K1DZ52-F1
#
_entry.id   AF-K1DZ52-F1
#
_cell.length_a   1.000
_cell.length_b   1.000
_cell.length_c   1.000
_cell.angle_alpha   90.00
_cell.angle_beta   90.00
_cell.angle_gamma   90.00
#
_symmetry.space_group_name_H-M   'P 1'
#
loop_
_entity.id
_entity.type
_entity.pdbx_description
1 polymer ?
#
loop_
_entity_poly.entity_id
_entity_poly.type
_entity_poly.pdbx_seq_one_letter_code
_entity_poly.pdbx_strand_id
1 'polypeptide(L)'
;MLLAVVVIGEIAWAAYIITGSDDLEPHAVPAVVAADPVVAESVARHYDALPGRPVDLRAVADEDAARAALADGSSRAALVVDLDGSTDRLLLASANDDVLDDAIRDRVERSEQRINREVSVETVGSADADERREAARLAVALALLLGFLVAVGTSLRAGPVASGLRQGLRRLLVVGVLSALGGAVIGVLALRGDTWAVVLVPATVAGASAATALALEALFGWAGLGLAVVAFFATGAPVLTRVDRYLVGEPWSSIATLGLPGAGLETATELSLHGRLAPEPSAVVLVWLVTAPLVILLARVVRRRQEVPSPVDDDGMRHIGGMNGWRIRVLGVVAPLTAAMLVLSFVVPRAEVSAAPRLASLAASADCVRSDSVTSVADLNRIAAMRGTDDFRGGDVGADALLQDGRRAWLFGDTLQDGVTGSGYVRNSMLVTDEKCIRAVVPESGGALIPDRTGAGENPVGYWPMSTVVDERAGYDLLYVTTQRVRTTGSDAFGFENLGLSVAVFVVPIGGTPQLLERRDIGPDRDDRDHPTWGAATTLTGRGDDRWLYVFGTANPGTDKAWGYSLRVARVRPDDFLDQDRWRYWDGSEWSREEDDATEMIPAKDGVSQTLSVFTQGDRWYALSKRNDLLGSDITVWSADSPTGLWSSGTAVKRIPKGGTGQVRYMPLAHPTLFPKEGSVVASYSTNDTNSERVAADPLRYRPQFVEVPLPR
;
A
#
# COMPACT_ATOMS: atom_id res chain seq x y z
N MET A 1 -36.74 18.53 32.00
CA MET A 1 -36.84 18.48 30.52
C MET A 1 -35.48 18.51 29.83
N LEU A 2 -34.62 19.53 30.03
CA LEU A 2 -33.32 19.63 29.37
C LEU A 2 -32.41 18.40 29.58
N LEU A 3 -32.31 17.92 30.82
CA LEU A 3 -31.53 16.72 31.17
C LEU A 3 -32.07 15.44 30.50
N ALA A 4 -33.40 15.33 30.33
CA ALA A 4 -34.02 14.18 29.68
C ALA A 4 -33.84 14.21 28.16
N VAL A 5 -33.87 15.39 27.54
CA VAL A 5 -33.56 15.57 26.10
C VAL A 5 -32.09 15.27 25.82
N VAL A 6 -31.19 15.70 26.72
CA VAL A 6 -29.77 15.35 26.65
C VAL A 6 -29.59 13.83 26.74
N VAL A 7 -30.14 13.19 27.77
CA VAL A 7 -30.01 11.72 27.92
C VAL A 7 -30.60 10.94 26.74
N ILE A 8 -31.74 11.38 26.18
CA ILE A 8 -32.33 10.75 24.99
C ILE A 8 -31.47 10.99 23.74
N GLY A 9 -30.88 12.19 23.58
CA GLY A 9 -29.95 12.49 22.50
C GLY A 9 -28.66 11.68 22.58
N GLU A 10 -28.13 11.47 23.78
CA GLU A 10 -26.95 10.63 24.04
C GLU A 10 -27.24 9.15 23.76
N ILE A 11 -28.41 8.64 24.15
CA ILE A 11 -28.83 7.27 23.82
C ILE A 11 -29.02 7.09 22.31
N ALA A 12 -29.61 8.07 21.63
CA ALA A 12 -29.77 8.05 20.18
C ALA A 12 -28.44 8.16 19.43
N TRP A 13 -27.46 8.90 19.97
CA TRP A 13 -26.12 9.04 19.42
C TRP A 13 -25.26 7.79 19.62
N ALA A 14 -25.29 7.19 20.83
CA ALA A 14 -24.68 5.89 21.09
C ALA A 14 -25.30 4.80 20.21
N ALA A 15 -26.62 4.79 20.05
CA ALA A 15 -27.30 3.90 19.11
C ALA A 15 -26.86 4.15 17.67
N TYR A 16 -26.73 5.39 17.22
CA TYR A 16 -26.26 5.73 15.87
C TYR A 16 -24.84 5.23 15.59
N ILE A 17 -23.92 5.32 16.56
CA ILE A 17 -22.56 4.76 16.43
C ILE A 17 -22.61 3.23 16.34
N ILE A 18 -23.47 2.58 17.14
CA ILE A 18 -23.61 1.10 17.19
C ILE A 18 -24.43 0.54 16.01
N THR A 19 -25.28 1.34 15.38
CA THR A 19 -26.08 0.91 14.21
C THR A 19 -25.49 1.36 12.88
N GLY A 20 -24.54 2.29 12.89
CA GLY A 20 -23.75 2.69 11.72
C GLY A 20 -22.49 1.82 11.51
N SER A 21 -22.29 0.82 12.37
CA SER A 21 -21.08 -0.01 12.48
C SER A 21 -21.19 -1.38 11.80
N ASP A 22 -22.08 -1.53 10.81
CA ASP A 22 -22.09 -2.74 9.97
C ASP A 22 -20.85 -2.82 9.04
N ASP A 23 -20.08 -1.72 8.91
CA ASP A 23 -18.77 -1.65 8.24
C ASP A 23 -17.70 -1.02 9.18
N LEU A 24 -17.36 -1.69 10.28
CA LEU A 24 -16.20 -1.29 11.12
C LEU A 24 -14.89 -1.65 10.39
N GLU A 25 -14.42 -0.75 9.54
CA GLU A 25 -13.12 -0.90 8.88
C GLU A 25 -11.97 -0.44 9.79
N PRO A 26 -10.84 -1.18 9.84
CA PRO A 26 -9.64 -0.71 10.52
C PRO A 26 -9.12 0.58 9.88
N HIS A 27 -8.52 1.46 10.69
CA HIS A 27 -7.88 2.69 10.26
C HIS A 27 -6.53 2.87 10.98
N ALA A 28 -5.44 2.86 10.20
CA ALA A 28 -4.06 3.07 10.62
C ALA A 28 -3.65 2.22 11.84
N VAL A 29 -4.10 0.96 11.89
CA VAL A 29 -3.69 0.02 12.93
C VAL A 29 -2.17 -0.16 12.87
N PRO A 30 -1.41 0.14 13.94
CA PRO A 30 0.02 -0.09 13.96
C PRO A 30 0.26 -1.59 13.84
N ALA A 31 0.91 -2.00 12.76
CA ALA A 31 1.27 -3.39 12.57
C ALA A 31 2.71 -3.48 12.08
N VAL A 32 3.28 -4.67 12.22
CA VAL A 32 4.61 -4.95 11.70
C VAL A 32 4.57 -6.14 10.75
N VAL A 33 5.47 -6.16 9.79
CA VAL A 33 5.65 -7.31 8.91
C VAL A 33 7.04 -7.86 9.13
N ALA A 34 7.10 -9.11 9.60
CA ALA A 34 8.31 -9.89 9.72
C ALA A 34 8.47 -10.70 8.44
N ALA A 35 9.30 -10.20 7.55
CA ALA A 35 9.69 -10.85 6.32
C ALA A 35 11.11 -10.39 5.97
N ASP A 36 11.66 -10.87 4.85
CA ASP A 36 12.84 -10.25 4.26
C ASP A 36 12.61 -8.72 4.12
N PRO A 37 13.58 -7.83 4.46
CA PRO A 37 13.36 -6.39 4.49
C PRO A 37 12.73 -5.82 3.21
N VAL A 38 13.02 -6.40 2.05
CA VAL A 38 12.48 -5.97 0.75
C VAL A 38 11.03 -6.42 0.59
N VAL A 39 10.70 -7.64 1.02
CA VAL A 39 9.33 -8.16 1.05
C VAL A 39 8.52 -7.39 2.08
N ALA A 40 9.07 -7.19 3.27
CA ALA A 40 8.49 -6.42 4.36
C ALA A 40 8.18 -4.99 3.91
N GLU A 41 9.09 -4.32 3.19
CA GLU A 41 8.88 -2.97 2.66
C GLU A 41 7.90 -2.93 1.47
N SER A 42 7.85 -3.98 0.64
CA SER A 42 6.86 -4.10 -0.44
C SER A 42 5.46 -4.36 0.10
N VAL A 43 5.32 -5.28 1.05
CA VAL A 43 4.06 -5.59 1.74
C VAL A 43 3.60 -4.38 2.55
N ALA A 44 4.50 -3.70 3.27
CA ALA A 44 4.21 -2.43 3.94
C ALA A 44 3.61 -1.39 2.98
N ARG A 45 4.27 -1.14 1.85
CA ARG A 45 3.77 -0.22 0.81
C ARG A 45 2.44 -0.66 0.21
N HIS A 46 2.22 -1.96 0.03
CA HIS A 46 0.96 -2.50 -0.46
C HIS A 46 -0.19 -2.17 0.50
N TYR A 47 -0.02 -2.42 1.80
CA TYR A 47 -1.03 -2.16 2.83
C TYR A 47 -1.25 -0.66 3.06
N ASP A 48 -0.19 0.17 2.98
CA ASP A 48 -0.29 1.63 3.06
C ASP A 48 -1.05 2.24 1.88
N ALA A 49 -0.99 1.62 0.69
CA ALA A 49 -1.68 2.07 -0.51
C ALA A 49 -3.16 1.66 -0.58
N LEU A 50 -3.65 0.86 0.38
CA LEU A 50 -5.06 0.45 0.42
C LEU A 50 -5.96 1.65 0.74
N PRO A 51 -7.14 1.79 0.07
CA PRO A 51 -8.12 2.80 0.41
C PRO A 51 -8.49 2.73 1.89
N GLY A 52 -8.54 3.90 2.57
CA GLY A 52 -8.84 3.98 4.00
C GLY A 52 -7.65 3.75 4.94
N ARG A 53 -6.46 3.43 4.39
CA ARG A 53 -5.21 3.13 5.13
C ARG A 53 -5.45 2.25 6.36
N PRO A 54 -5.93 1.02 6.18
CA PRO A 54 -6.44 0.24 7.31
C PRO A 54 -5.37 -0.15 8.32
N VAL A 55 -4.12 -0.29 7.87
CA VAL A 55 -2.99 -0.72 8.67
C VAL A 55 -1.80 0.20 8.36
N ASP A 56 -1.11 0.68 9.40
CA ASP A 56 0.21 1.33 9.31
C ASP A 56 1.27 0.23 9.52
N LEU A 57 1.62 -0.45 8.43
CA LEU A 57 2.42 -1.67 8.45
C LEU A 57 3.91 -1.32 8.30
N ARG A 58 4.75 -1.73 9.25
CA ARG A 58 6.19 -1.43 9.26
C ARG A 58 7.04 -2.70 9.17
N ALA A 59 8.11 -2.65 8.39
CA ALA A 59 9.05 -3.75 8.31
C ALA A 59 9.82 -3.95 9.63
N VAL A 60 9.93 -5.19 10.10
CA VAL A 60 10.81 -5.59 11.21
C VAL A 60 11.73 -6.74 10.78
N ALA A 61 12.86 -6.88 11.47
CA ALA A 61 13.97 -7.73 11.03
C ALA A 61 13.64 -9.24 11.03
N ASP A 62 12.84 -9.69 11.99
CA ASP A 62 12.52 -11.11 12.19
C ASP A 62 11.22 -11.25 13.01
N GLU A 63 10.75 -12.50 13.13
CA GLU A 63 9.56 -12.83 13.92
C GLU A 63 9.74 -12.50 15.40
N ASP A 64 10.95 -12.61 15.95
CA ASP A 64 11.21 -12.28 17.36
C ASP A 64 11.00 -10.79 17.62
N ALA A 65 11.44 -9.92 16.69
CA ALA A 65 11.16 -8.49 16.72
C ALA A 65 9.66 -8.19 16.55
N ALA A 66 8.95 -8.92 15.70
CA ALA A 66 7.50 -8.81 15.58
C ALA A 66 6.79 -9.20 16.89
N ARG A 67 7.15 -10.34 17.49
CA ARG A 67 6.60 -10.79 18.78
C ARG A 67 6.94 -9.82 19.91
N ALA A 68 8.15 -9.23 19.90
CA ALA A 68 8.54 -8.19 20.85
C ALA A 68 7.72 -6.91 20.68
N ALA A 69 7.43 -6.50 19.44
CA ALA A 69 6.59 -5.33 19.14
C ALA A 69 5.13 -5.52 19.56
N LEU A 70 4.62 -6.76 19.50
CA LEU A 70 3.30 -7.10 20.06
C LEU A 70 3.33 -7.12 21.59
N ALA A 71 4.38 -7.67 22.19
CA ALA A 71 4.52 -7.81 23.64
C ALA A 71 4.80 -6.49 24.37
N ASP A 72 5.38 -5.49 23.70
CA ASP A 72 5.65 -4.17 24.28
C ASP A 72 4.57 -3.11 23.97
N GLY A 73 3.55 -3.49 23.20
CA GLY A 73 2.40 -2.66 22.83
C GLY A 73 2.66 -1.68 21.68
N SER A 74 3.84 -1.70 21.05
CA SER A 74 4.17 -0.82 19.92
C SER A 74 3.42 -1.18 18.63
N SER A 75 2.98 -2.43 18.50
CA SER A 75 2.18 -2.94 17.38
C SER A 75 0.98 -3.75 17.87
N ARG A 76 -0.11 -3.77 17.10
CA ARG A 76 -1.35 -4.50 17.39
C ARG A 76 -1.48 -5.79 16.58
N ALA A 77 -0.87 -5.84 15.41
CA ALA A 77 -0.79 -7.05 14.60
C ALA A 77 0.62 -7.21 14.03
N ALA A 78 1.01 -8.44 13.76
CA ALA A 78 2.21 -8.73 12.99
C ALA A 78 1.92 -9.77 11.92
N LEU A 79 2.32 -9.50 10.69
CA LEU A 79 2.26 -10.47 9.60
C LEU A 79 3.65 -11.11 9.46
N VAL A 80 3.75 -12.39 9.73
CA VAL A 80 4.95 -13.18 9.46
C VAL A 80 4.74 -13.87 8.12
N VAL A 81 5.51 -13.44 7.12
CA VAL A 81 5.37 -13.97 5.77
C VAL A 81 6.19 -15.26 5.66
N ASP A 82 5.51 -16.38 5.40
CA ASP A 82 6.16 -17.67 5.20
C ASP A 82 6.53 -17.84 3.73
N LEU A 83 7.79 -17.54 3.39
CA LEU A 83 8.27 -17.65 2.01
C LEU A 83 8.51 -19.10 1.55
N ASP A 84 8.51 -20.07 2.47
CA ASP A 84 8.70 -21.50 2.16
C ASP A 84 7.35 -22.23 1.89
N GLY A 85 6.22 -21.57 2.18
CA GLY A 85 4.88 -22.12 2.03
C GLY A 85 3.87 -21.14 1.44
N SER A 86 2.62 -21.59 1.35
CA SER A 86 1.48 -20.78 0.91
C SER A 86 0.69 -20.20 2.08
N THR A 87 1.09 -20.46 3.33
CA THR A 87 0.34 -20.06 4.53
C THR A 87 1.14 -19.06 5.38
N ASP A 88 0.73 -17.80 5.34
CA ASP A 88 1.28 -16.77 6.21
C ASP A 88 0.74 -16.87 7.64
N ARG A 89 1.45 -16.27 8.60
CA ARG A 89 1.01 -16.24 10.00
C ARG A 89 0.68 -14.81 10.41
N LEU A 90 -0.57 -14.60 10.77
CA LEU A 90 -1.04 -13.35 11.37
C LEU A 90 -0.99 -13.50 12.90
N LEU A 91 -0.03 -12.83 13.51
CA LEU A 91 0.11 -12.72 14.95
C LEU A 91 -0.70 -11.52 15.45
N LEU A 92 -1.65 -11.74 16.35
CA LEU A 92 -2.48 -10.69 16.93
C LEU A 92 -2.08 -10.45 18.38
N ALA A 93 -1.94 -9.18 18.79
CA ALA A 93 -1.61 -8.86 20.16
C ALA A 93 -2.76 -9.27 21.09
N SER A 94 -2.45 -9.94 22.20
CA SER A 94 -3.46 -10.26 23.24
C SER A 94 -4.07 -9.01 23.87
N ALA A 95 -3.57 -7.82 23.56
CA ALA A 95 -4.11 -6.53 23.98
C ALA A 95 -5.29 -6.04 23.11
N ASN A 96 -5.52 -6.63 21.94
CA ASN A 96 -6.62 -6.26 21.04
C ASN A 96 -7.98 -6.71 21.56
N ASP A 97 -9.07 -6.12 21.09
CA ASP A 97 -10.41 -6.67 21.29
C ASP A 97 -10.82 -7.58 20.13
N ASP A 98 -11.79 -8.47 20.40
CA ASP A 98 -12.25 -9.48 19.43
C ASP A 98 -12.72 -8.85 18.11
N VAL A 99 -13.33 -7.66 18.18
CA VAL A 99 -13.87 -6.95 17.01
C VAL A 99 -12.74 -6.44 16.12
N LEU A 100 -11.66 -5.90 16.72
CA LEU A 100 -10.47 -5.47 16.00
C LEU A 100 -9.72 -6.67 15.41
N ASP A 101 -9.60 -7.77 16.16
CA ASP A 101 -8.95 -8.99 15.69
C ASP A 101 -9.66 -9.60 14.47
N ASP A 102 -10.99 -9.67 14.50
CA ASP A 102 -11.79 -10.12 13.37
C ASP A 102 -11.64 -9.18 12.17
N ALA A 103 -11.69 -7.85 12.38
CA ALA A 103 -11.55 -6.88 11.31
C ALA A 103 -10.16 -6.89 10.63
N ILE A 104 -9.09 -7.08 11.41
CA ILE A 104 -7.72 -7.23 10.89
C ILE A 104 -7.61 -8.54 10.09
N ARG A 105 -8.08 -9.66 10.64
CA ARG A 105 -8.04 -10.97 9.98
C ARG A 105 -8.72 -10.93 8.62
N ASP A 106 -9.96 -10.45 8.59
CA ASP A 106 -10.78 -10.35 7.38
C ASP A 106 -10.08 -9.57 6.25
N ARG A 107 -9.36 -8.50 6.63
CA ARG A 107 -8.65 -7.64 5.67
C ARG A 107 -7.38 -8.29 5.14
N VAL A 108 -6.62 -8.95 6.02
CA VAL A 108 -5.39 -9.65 5.65
C VAL A 108 -5.73 -10.85 4.75
N GLU A 109 -6.72 -11.67 5.12
CA GLU A 109 -7.17 -12.81 4.30
C GLU A 109 -7.62 -12.40 2.90
N ARG A 110 -8.42 -11.32 2.77
CA ARG A 110 -8.84 -10.80 1.45
C ARG A 110 -7.69 -10.27 0.59
N SER A 111 -6.59 -9.84 1.20
CA SER A 111 -5.41 -9.35 0.49
C SER A 111 -4.54 -10.51 0.03
N GLU A 112 -4.28 -11.49 0.91
CA GLU A 112 -3.51 -12.71 0.62
C GLU A 112 -4.19 -13.63 -0.40
N GLN A 113 -5.53 -13.75 -0.37
CA GLN A 113 -6.29 -14.51 -1.36
C GLN A 113 -6.10 -14.01 -2.80
N ARG A 114 -5.80 -12.71 -3.01
CA ARG A 114 -5.56 -12.15 -4.36
C ARG A 114 -4.27 -12.67 -4.99
N ILE A 115 -3.35 -13.16 -4.17
CA ILE A 115 -2.09 -13.78 -4.59
C ILE A 115 -2.07 -15.29 -4.31
N ASN A 116 -3.24 -15.90 -4.06
CA ASN A 116 -3.44 -17.33 -3.76
C ASN A 116 -2.64 -17.81 -2.53
N ARG A 117 -2.59 -17.00 -1.47
CA ARG A 117 -2.01 -17.37 -0.18
C ARG A 117 -3.09 -17.51 0.91
N GLU A 118 -2.83 -18.36 1.89
CA GLU A 118 -3.67 -18.61 3.07
C GLU A 118 -3.06 -17.95 4.31
N VAL A 119 -3.87 -17.72 5.34
CA VAL A 119 -3.42 -17.07 6.58
C VAL A 119 -3.84 -17.90 7.79
N SER A 120 -2.90 -18.18 8.68
CA SER A 120 -3.15 -18.79 9.98
C SER A 120 -2.96 -17.77 11.10
N VAL A 121 -3.80 -17.84 12.14
CA VAL A 121 -3.89 -16.80 13.15
C VAL A 121 -3.40 -17.32 14.50
N GLU A 122 -2.51 -16.57 15.15
CA GLU A 122 -1.99 -16.86 16.49
C GLU A 122 -2.09 -15.61 17.37
N THR A 123 -2.58 -15.75 18.60
CA THR A 123 -2.61 -14.63 19.57
C THR A 123 -1.35 -14.65 20.42
N VAL A 124 -0.65 -13.53 20.52
CA VAL A 124 0.62 -13.37 21.24
C VAL A 124 0.45 -12.43 22.43
N GLY A 125 0.72 -12.94 23.64
CA GLY A 125 0.70 -12.17 24.88
C GLY A 125 0.11 -12.94 26.06
N SER A 126 -0.33 -12.23 27.10
CA SER A 126 -0.83 -12.86 28.33
C SER A 126 -2.26 -13.39 28.16
N ALA A 127 -2.51 -14.61 28.63
CA ALA A 127 -3.84 -15.24 28.57
C ALA A 127 -4.91 -14.54 29.42
N ASP A 128 -4.51 -13.69 30.38
CA ASP A 128 -5.41 -12.91 31.24
C ASP A 128 -5.62 -11.46 30.75
N ALA A 129 -5.18 -11.13 29.53
CA ALA A 129 -5.22 -9.77 29.02
C ALA A 129 -6.65 -9.20 28.86
N ASP A 130 -7.63 -10.02 28.48
CA ASP A 130 -9.04 -9.61 28.42
C ASP A 130 -9.59 -9.25 29.81
N GLU A 131 -9.31 -10.09 30.82
CA GLU A 131 -9.76 -9.85 32.20
C GLU A 131 -9.16 -8.55 32.74
N ARG A 132 -7.87 -8.30 32.48
CA ARG A 132 -7.18 -7.06 32.87
C ARG A 132 -7.72 -5.82 32.16
N ARG A 133 -8.10 -5.94 30.88
CA ARG A 133 -8.73 -4.85 30.11
C ARG A 133 -10.13 -4.53 30.63
N GLU A 134 -10.96 -5.54 30.89
CA GLU A 134 -12.28 -5.34 31.48
C GLU A 134 -12.19 -4.70 32.86
N ALA A 135 -11.23 -5.13 33.68
CA ALA A 135 -10.92 -4.52 34.96
C ALA A 135 -10.53 -3.03 34.83
N ALA A 136 -9.69 -2.68 33.84
CA ALA A 136 -9.30 -1.30 33.57
C ALA A 136 -10.46 -0.42 33.11
N ARG A 137 -11.31 -0.93 32.21
CA ARG A 137 -12.56 -0.27 31.78
C ARG A 137 -13.46 0.02 32.98
N LEU A 138 -13.71 -0.99 33.80
CA LEU A 138 -14.55 -0.85 35.00
C LEU A 138 -13.96 0.18 35.98
N ALA A 139 -12.65 0.11 36.24
CA ALA A 139 -11.98 1.02 37.16
C ALA A 139 -12.07 2.49 36.71
N VAL A 140 -11.84 2.76 35.43
CA VAL A 140 -11.91 4.12 34.86
C VAL A 140 -13.35 4.63 34.86
N ALA A 141 -14.33 3.81 34.49
CA ALA A 141 -15.75 4.17 34.54
C ALA A 141 -16.20 4.53 35.97
N LEU A 142 -15.82 3.71 36.96
CA LEU A 142 -16.11 3.97 38.37
C LEU A 142 -15.40 5.25 38.88
N ALA A 143 -14.17 5.50 38.45
CA ALA A 143 -13.41 6.69 38.83
C ALA A 143 -14.00 7.97 38.25
N LEU A 144 -14.44 7.96 36.98
CA LEU A 144 -15.13 9.08 36.35
C LEU A 144 -16.43 9.40 37.09
N LEU A 145 -17.24 8.37 37.40
CA LEU A 145 -18.48 8.49 38.17
C LEU A 145 -18.21 9.08 39.56
N LEU A 146 -17.22 8.53 40.28
CA LEU A 146 -16.83 9.00 41.59
C LEU A 146 -16.43 10.47 41.57
N GLY A 147 -15.54 10.87 40.64
CA GLY A 147 -15.10 12.25 40.50
C GLY A 147 -16.27 13.21 40.25
N PHE A 148 -17.19 12.83 39.37
CA PHE A 148 -18.39 13.61 39.11
C PHE A 148 -19.31 13.73 40.33
N LEU A 149 -19.55 12.63 41.06
CA LEU A 149 -20.37 12.63 42.27
C LEU A 149 -19.76 13.47 43.40
N VAL A 150 -18.43 13.44 43.56
CA VAL A 150 -17.71 14.29 44.52
C VAL A 150 -17.90 15.77 44.16
N ALA A 151 -17.79 16.12 42.87
CA ALA A 151 -18.05 17.50 42.41
C ALA A 151 -19.49 17.92 42.74
N VAL A 152 -20.49 17.13 42.33
CA VAL A 152 -21.92 17.41 42.60
C VAL A 152 -22.21 17.53 44.10
N GLY A 153 -21.71 16.61 44.92
CA GLY A 153 -21.91 16.66 46.38
C GLY A 153 -21.32 17.93 46.99
N THR A 154 -20.17 18.39 46.50
CA THR A 154 -19.59 19.66 46.97
C THR A 154 -20.39 20.88 46.49
N SER A 155 -20.94 20.84 45.27
CA SER A 155 -21.81 21.88 44.72
C SER A 155 -23.11 22.01 45.49
N LEU A 156 -23.75 20.88 45.84
CA LEU A 156 -24.99 20.86 46.63
C LEU A 156 -24.77 21.37 48.05
N ARG A 157 -23.62 21.08 48.67
CA ARG A 157 -23.31 21.51 50.04
C ARG A 157 -22.89 22.97 50.14
N ALA A 158 -22.08 23.45 49.20
CA ALA A 158 -21.38 24.73 49.31
C ALA A 158 -21.80 25.77 48.26
N GLY A 159 -22.73 25.42 47.36
CA GLY A 159 -23.16 26.25 46.25
C GLY A 159 -22.22 26.16 45.03
N PRO A 160 -22.68 26.66 43.86
CA PRO A 160 -21.99 26.43 42.59
C PRO A 160 -20.68 27.22 42.46
N VAL A 161 -20.54 28.36 43.14
CA VAL A 161 -19.36 29.22 43.02
C VAL A 161 -18.83 29.63 44.40
N ALA A 162 -17.52 29.45 44.64
CA ALA A 162 -16.89 29.81 45.91
C ALA A 162 -16.69 31.34 46.05
N SER A 163 -17.24 31.93 47.11
CA SER A 163 -17.21 33.40 47.32
C SER A 163 -15.82 33.95 47.65
N GLY A 164 -14.94 33.18 48.34
CA GLY A 164 -13.56 33.61 48.71
C GLY A 164 -12.41 32.72 48.20
N LEU A 165 -11.20 33.27 48.00
CA LEU A 165 -10.04 32.54 47.43
C LEU A 165 -9.64 31.35 48.32
N ARG A 166 -9.61 31.57 49.64
CA ARG A 166 -9.37 30.52 50.64
C ARG A 166 -10.43 29.41 50.57
N GLN A 167 -11.69 29.76 50.32
CA GLN A 167 -12.78 28.79 50.20
C GLN A 167 -12.69 28.00 48.89
N GLY A 168 -12.28 28.63 47.79
CA GLY A 168 -12.02 27.96 46.52
C GLY A 168 -10.86 26.97 46.59
N LEU A 169 -9.74 27.38 47.19
CA LEU A 169 -8.58 26.50 47.42
C LEU A 169 -8.94 25.34 48.36
N ARG A 170 -9.70 25.61 49.43
CA ARG A 170 -10.18 24.55 50.34
C ARG A 170 -11.12 23.57 49.62
N ARG A 171 -12.01 24.05 48.74
CA ARG A 171 -12.92 23.19 47.94
C ARG A 171 -12.13 22.30 47.00
N LEU A 172 -11.14 22.86 46.27
CA LEU A 172 -10.25 22.09 45.41
C LEU A 172 -9.42 21.05 46.19
N LEU A 173 -8.91 21.41 47.37
CA LEU A 173 -8.15 20.48 48.21
C LEU A 173 -9.01 19.33 48.72
N VAL A 174 -10.23 19.61 49.21
CA VAL A 174 -11.16 18.58 49.68
C VAL A 174 -11.56 17.64 48.53
N VAL A 175 -11.89 18.19 47.37
CA VAL A 175 -12.23 17.41 46.17
C VAL A 175 -11.04 16.56 45.74
N GLY A 176 -9.84 17.13 45.66
CA GLY A 176 -8.63 16.40 45.30
C GLY A 176 -8.33 15.24 46.25
N VAL A 177 -8.45 15.45 47.57
CA VAL A 177 -8.24 14.39 48.57
C VAL A 177 -9.29 13.29 48.47
N LEU A 178 -10.57 13.64 48.33
CA LEU A 178 -11.66 12.66 48.21
C LEU A 178 -11.54 11.84 46.92
N SER A 179 -11.24 12.48 45.79
CA SER A 179 -11.02 11.81 44.52
C SER A 179 -9.77 10.91 44.55
N ALA A 180 -8.69 11.36 45.19
CA ALA A 180 -7.47 10.56 45.32
C ALA A 180 -7.68 9.31 46.18
N LEU A 181 -8.33 9.46 47.35
CA LEU A 181 -8.60 8.32 48.24
C LEU A 181 -9.59 7.33 47.61
N GLY A 182 -10.71 7.82 47.08
CA GLY A 182 -11.71 6.94 46.48
C GLY A 182 -11.23 6.29 45.19
N GLY A 183 -10.49 7.01 44.34
CA GLY A 183 -9.87 6.45 43.15
C GLY A 183 -8.79 5.41 43.50
N ALA A 184 -8.00 5.63 44.55
CA ALA A 184 -7.05 4.61 45.02
C ALA A 184 -7.77 3.33 45.50
N VAL A 185 -8.91 3.46 46.20
CA VAL A 185 -9.73 2.29 46.58
C VAL A 185 -10.24 1.55 45.35
N ILE A 186 -10.74 2.26 44.33
CA ILE A 186 -11.17 1.67 43.06
C ILE A 186 -10.00 0.93 42.40
N GLY A 187 -8.82 1.55 42.33
CA GLY A 187 -7.62 0.93 41.76
C GLY A 187 -7.22 -0.37 42.47
N VAL A 188 -7.24 -0.39 43.81
CA VAL A 188 -6.91 -1.60 44.59
C VAL A 188 -7.93 -2.72 44.36
N LEU A 189 -9.23 -2.39 44.30
CA LEU A 189 -10.30 -3.39 44.19
C LEU A 189 -10.46 -3.93 42.76
N ALA A 190 -10.35 -3.05 41.75
CA ALA A 190 -10.64 -3.39 40.36
C ALA A 190 -9.41 -3.90 39.61
N LEU A 191 -8.26 -3.22 39.72
CA LEU A 191 -7.12 -3.49 38.84
C LEU A 191 -6.15 -4.56 39.35
N ARG A 192 -6.22 -4.94 40.64
CA ARG A 192 -5.43 -6.03 41.28
C ARG A 192 -3.95 -6.12 40.84
N GLY A 193 -3.30 -4.99 40.52
CA GLY A 193 -1.95 -4.97 39.94
C GLY A 193 -0.82 -5.04 40.96
N ASP A 194 0.34 -5.57 40.55
CA ASP A 194 1.54 -5.76 41.38
C ASP A 194 2.28 -4.45 41.71
N THR A 195 1.92 -3.33 41.06
CA THR A 195 2.56 -2.03 41.24
C THR A 195 1.58 -0.96 41.71
N TRP A 196 2.04 -0.12 42.66
CA TRP A 196 1.26 1.01 43.19
C TRP A 196 0.89 2.05 42.13
N ALA A 197 1.61 2.09 41.01
CA ALA A 197 1.34 3.00 39.89
C ALA A 197 -0.04 2.72 39.26
N VAL A 198 -0.45 1.45 39.14
CA VAL A 198 -1.76 1.04 38.60
C VAL A 198 -2.90 1.62 39.43
N VAL A 199 -2.71 1.70 40.76
CA VAL A 199 -3.69 2.24 41.71
C VAL A 199 -3.87 3.76 41.59
N LEU A 200 -2.86 4.47 41.09
CA LEU A 200 -2.93 5.93 40.95
C LEU A 200 -3.68 6.39 39.70
N VAL A 201 -3.83 5.54 38.69
CA VAL A 201 -4.55 5.94 37.46
C VAL A 201 -6.00 6.29 37.77
N PRO A 202 -6.81 5.45 38.45
CA PRO A 202 -8.19 5.82 38.81
C PRO A 202 -8.26 7.03 39.76
N ALA A 203 -7.27 7.24 40.62
CA ALA A 203 -7.16 8.44 41.46
C ALA A 203 -6.97 9.73 40.65
N THR A 204 -6.09 9.71 39.64
CA THR A 204 -5.89 10.85 38.73
C THR A 204 -7.10 11.12 37.86
N VAL A 205 -7.75 10.07 37.32
CA VAL A 205 -8.97 10.19 36.52
C VAL A 205 -10.12 10.76 37.36
N ALA A 206 -10.32 10.28 38.59
CA ALA A 206 -11.34 10.81 39.49
C ALA A 206 -11.07 12.29 39.86
N GLY A 207 -9.80 12.66 40.04
CA GLY A 207 -9.39 14.05 40.31
C GLY A 207 -9.66 14.98 39.13
N ALA A 208 -9.24 14.56 37.93
CA ALA A 208 -9.45 15.31 36.69
C ALA A 208 -10.94 15.43 36.34
N SER A 209 -11.74 14.37 36.55
CA SER A 209 -13.19 14.40 36.35
C SER A 209 -13.86 15.42 37.27
N ALA A 210 -13.54 15.37 38.56
CA ALA A 210 -14.09 16.29 39.54
C ALA A 210 -13.68 17.75 39.25
N ALA A 211 -12.41 17.99 38.92
CA ALA A 211 -11.92 19.31 38.58
C ALA A 211 -12.58 19.86 37.31
N THR A 212 -12.78 19.03 36.29
CA THR A 212 -13.42 19.41 35.02
C THR A 212 -14.89 19.78 35.23
N ALA A 213 -15.63 18.99 36.01
CA ALA A 213 -17.01 19.30 36.36
C ALA A 213 -17.13 20.65 37.10
N LEU A 214 -16.22 20.91 38.05
CA LEU A 214 -16.15 22.18 38.77
C LEU A 214 -15.70 23.36 37.89
N ALA A 215 -14.85 23.12 36.89
CA ALA A 215 -14.42 24.13 35.93
C ALA A 215 -15.58 24.57 35.03
N LEU A 216 -16.35 23.61 34.51
CA LEU A 216 -17.54 23.91 33.73
C LEU A 216 -18.62 24.58 34.59
N GLU A 217 -18.80 24.14 35.83
CA GLU A 217 -19.68 24.83 36.79
C GLU A 217 -19.24 26.28 37.05
N ALA A 218 -17.93 26.53 37.21
CA ALA A 218 -17.41 27.88 37.40
C ALA A 218 -17.65 28.80 36.19
N LEU A 219 -17.74 28.25 34.97
CA LEU A 219 -18.01 28.98 33.74
C LEU A 219 -19.51 29.17 33.46
N PHE A 220 -20.32 28.16 33.72
CA PHE A 220 -21.72 28.08 33.25
C PHE A 220 -22.76 27.91 34.37
N GLY A 221 -22.33 27.88 35.64
CA GLY A 221 -23.22 27.58 36.78
C GLY A 221 -23.73 26.15 36.73
N TRP A 222 -24.96 25.90 37.19
CA TRP A 222 -25.58 24.57 37.19
C TRP A 222 -25.67 23.94 35.78
N ALA A 223 -25.80 24.75 34.73
CA ALA A 223 -25.75 24.25 33.35
C ALA A 223 -24.39 23.63 32.98
N GLY A 224 -23.30 24.04 33.65
CA GLY A 224 -21.96 23.50 33.45
C GLY A 224 -21.80 22.06 33.95
N LEU A 225 -22.54 21.67 35.00
CA LEU A 225 -22.57 20.27 35.44
C LEU A 225 -23.29 19.38 34.42
N GLY A 226 -24.36 19.87 33.80
CA GLY A 226 -25.00 19.18 32.68
C GLY A 226 -24.09 19.05 31.46
N LEU A 227 -23.31 20.10 31.16
CA LEU A 227 -22.32 20.06 30.08
C LEU A 227 -21.17 19.09 30.36
N ALA A 228 -20.78 18.91 31.63
CA ALA A 228 -19.78 17.92 32.03
C ALA A 228 -20.26 16.48 31.76
N VAL A 229 -21.54 16.20 32.02
CA VAL A 229 -22.15 14.90 31.70
C VAL A 229 -22.11 14.63 30.19
N VAL A 230 -22.53 15.62 29.38
CA VAL A 230 -22.48 15.54 27.91
C VAL A 230 -21.04 15.31 27.43
N ALA A 231 -20.08 16.08 27.94
CA ALA A 231 -18.68 15.97 27.54
C ALA A 231 -18.09 14.59 27.89
N PHE A 232 -18.35 14.07 29.09
CA PHE A 232 -17.88 12.74 29.50
C PHE A 232 -18.58 11.61 28.75
N PHE A 233 -19.86 11.76 28.41
CA PHE A 233 -20.58 10.74 27.65
C PHE A 233 -20.16 10.76 26.17
N ALA A 234 -20.09 11.93 25.54
CA ALA A 234 -19.65 12.07 24.15
C ALA A 234 -18.21 11.59 23.93
N THR A 235 -17.32 11.80 24.90
CA THR A 235 -15.93 11.30 24.82
C THR A 235 -15.76 9.88 25.37
N GLY A 236 -16.73 9.39 26.14
CA GLY A 236 -16.69 8.08 26.80
C GLY A 236 -17.48 6.98 26.11
N ALA A 237 -18.43 7.31 25.21
CA ALA A 237 -19.26 6.29 24.56
C ALA A 237 -18.42 5.29 23.74
N PRO A 238 -17.45 5.69 22.88
CA PRO A 238 -16.62 4.72 22.15
C PRO A 238 -15.80 3.80 23.08
N VAL A 239 -15.36 4.36 24.20
CA VAL A 239 -14.55 3.71 25.24
C VAL A 239 -15.38 2.69 26.05
N LEU A 240 -16.68 2.93 26.20
CA LEU A 240 -17.63 2.07 26.94
C LEU A 240 -18.31 1.02 26.05
N THR A 241 -18.36 1.22 24.73
CA THR A 241 -19.03 0.32 23.78
C THR A 241 -18.15 -0.83 23.26
N ARG A 242 -16.96 -1.05 23.83
CA ARG A 242 -16.00 -2.11 23.41
C ARG A 242 -15.50 -1.97 21.97
N VAL A 243 -15.48 -0.76 21.41
CA VAL A 243 -14.97 -0.52 20.05
C VAL A 243 -13.58 0.09 20.18
N ASP A 244 -12.55 -0.60 19.66
CA ASP A 244 -11.19 -0.05 19.63
C ASP A 244 -11.13 1.25 18.83
N ARG A 245 -10.24 2.17 19.21
CA ARG A 245 -10.05 3.46 18.54
C ARG A 245 -9.71 3.32 17.06
N TYR A 246 -9.08 2.20 16.68
CA TYR A 246 -8.71 1.94 15.28
C TYR A 246 -9.89 1.52 14.40
N LEU A 247 -11.07 1.28 14.98
CA LEU A 247 -12.31 0.98 14.24
C LEU A 247 -13.22 2.21 14.13
N VAL A 248 -12.79 3.35 14.67
CA VAL A 248 -13.56 4.60 14.67
C VAL A 248 -12.87 5.62 13.77
N GLY A 249 -13.53 6.03 12.69
CA GLY A 249 -13.01 7.03 11.77
C GLY A 249 -12.78 8.42 12.41
N GLU A 250 -11.97 9.25 11.75
CA GLU A 250 -11.82 10.66 12.12
C GLU A 250 -13.13 11.45 11.88
N PRO A 251 -13.45 12.46 12.72
CA PRO A 251 -12.65 13.02 13.81
C PRO A 251 -12.86 12.33 15.18
N TRP A 252 -13.69 11.30 15.25
CA TRP A 252 -14.19 10.75 16.50
C TRP A 252 -13.12 9.98 17.29
N SER A 253 -12.22 9.28 16.62
CA SER A 253 -11.03 8.68 17.25
C SER A 253 -10.18 9.71 17.99
N SER A 254 -9.90 10.83 17.34
CA SER A 254 -9.14 11.95 17.93
C SER A 254 -9.86 12.59 19.12
N ILE A 255 -11.18 12.70 19.06
CA ILE A 255 -11.98 13.25 20.17
C ILE A 255 -11.99 12.29 21.37
N ALA A 256 -12.03 10.98 21.12
CA ALA A 256 -12.00 9.96 22.16
C ALA A 256 -10.64 9.89 22.88
N THR A 257 -9.52 9.97 22.14
CA THR A 257 -8.16 9.93 22.71
C THR A 257 -7.80 11.19 23.50
N LEU A 258 -8.28 12.36 23.07
CA LEU A 258 -8.13 13.62 23.83
C LEU A 258 -9.10 13.72 25.02
N GLY A 259 -10.14 12.89 25.03
CA GLY A 259 -11.09 12.77 26.10
C GLY A 259 -10.48 12.18 27.36
N LEU A 260 -10.89 12.68 28.53
CA LEU A 260 -10.48 12.11 29.81
C LEU A 260 -10.83 10.61 29.96
N PRO A 261 -11.98 10.10 29.46
CA PRO A 261 -12.29 8.67 29.52
C PRO A 261 -11.32 7.81 28.69
N GLY A 262 -11.03 8.18 27.45
CA GLY A 262 -10.16 7.42 26.56
C GLY A 262 -8.71 7.40 27.04
N ALA A 263 -8.15 8.57 27.35
CA ALA A 263 -6.80 8.68 27.87
C ALA A 263 -6.60 7.93 29.21
N GLY A 264 -7.63 7.98 30.09
CA GLY A 264 -7.63 7.25 31.35
C GLY A 264 -7.65 5.74 31.15
N LEU A 265 -8.46 5.25 30.22
CA LEU A 265 -8.52 3.82 29.89
C LEU A 265 -7.19 3.33 29.30
N GLU A 266 -6.64 4.03 28.31
CA GLU A 266 -5.40 3.62 27.66
C GLU A 266 -4.23 3.59 28.65
N THR A 267 -4.13 4.60 29.53
CA THR A 267 -3.13 4.61 30.60
C THR A 267 -3.29 3.43 31.57
N ALA A 268 -4.54 3.08 31.93
CA ALA A 268 -4.81 1.97 32.84
C ALA A 268 -4.52 0.60 32.20
N THR A 269 -4.87 0.43 30.93
CA THR A 269 -4.64 -0.80 30.16
C THR A 269 -3.14 -1.04 29.96
N GLU A 270 -2.38 -0.03 29.49
CA GLU A 270 -0.93 -0.15 29.27
C GLU A 270 -0.17 -0.48 30.55
N LEU A 271 -0.56 0.14 31.66
CA LEU A 271 0.09 -0.09 32.95
C LEU A 271 -0.27 -1.47 33.54
N SER A 272 -1.46 -2.00 33.23
CA SER A 272 -1.93 -3.32 33.69
C SER A 272 -1.35 -4.47 32.85
N LEU A 273 -1.23 -4.28 31.53
CA LEU A 273 -0.71 -5.29 30.60
C LEU A 273 0.82 -5.29 30.56
N HIS A 274 1.44 -4.12 30.45
CA HIS A 274 2.88 -3.99 30.17
C HIS A 274 3.69 -3.42 31.34
N GLY A 275 3.03 -2.97 32.43
CA GLY A 275 3.72 -2.40 33.59
C GLY A 275 4.40 -1.04 33.31
N ARG A 276 4.04 -0.37 32.21
CA ARG A 276 4.65 0.89 31.76
C ARG A 276 3.61 2.01 31.70
N LEU A 277 4.07 3.24 31.95
CA LEU A 277 3.27 4.45 31.77
C LEU A 277 3.37 4.93 30.32
N ALA A 278 2.25 4.93 29.60
CA ALA A 278 2.15 5.48 28.26
C ALA A 278 2.24 7.02 28.30
N PRO A 279 3.28 7.65 27.73
CA PRO A 279 3.57 9.07 27.96
C PRO A 279 2.50 10.00 27.39
N GLU A 280 1.95 9.67 26.22
CA GLU A 280 0.96 10.51 25.53
C GLU A 280 -0.41 10.48 26.24
N PRO A 281 -1.06 9.33 26.49
CA PRO A 281 -2.30 9.28 27.27
C PRO A 281 -2.15 9.84 28.69
N SER A 282 -1.02 9.55 29.35
CA SER A 282 -0.74 10.08 30.69
C SER A 282 -0.63 11.60 30.68
N ALA A 283 -0.01 12.18 29.65
CA ALA A 283 0.07 13.63 29.50
C ALA A 283 -1.32 14.25 29.31
N VAL A 284 -2.22 13.63 28.55
CA VAL A 284 -3.60 14.12 28.39
C VAL A 284 -4.33 14.17 29.73
N VAL A 285 -4.26 13.10 30.54
CA VAL A 285 -4.87 13.08 31.88
C VAL A 285 -4.27 14.17 32.78
N LEU A 286 -2.96 14.37 32.75
CA LEU A 286 -2.27 15.43 33.51
C LEU A 286 -2.66 16.83 33.02
N VAL A 287 -2.81 17.03 31.71
CA VAL A 287 -3.27 18.28 31.13
C VAL A 287 -4.68 18.60 31.63
N TRP A 288 -5.61 17.63 31.62
CA TRP A 288 -6.94 17.83 32.21
C TRP A 288 -6.88 18.16 33.71
N LEU A 289 -6.02 17.47 34.45
CA LEU A 289 -5.83 17.67 35.89
C LEU A 289 -5.27 19.08 36.23
N VAL A 290 -4.46 19.67 35.36
CA VAL A 290 -3.83 20.99 35.56
C VAL A 290 -4.69 22.12 34.98
N THR A 291 -5.25 21.94 33.79
CA THR A 291 -6.03 22.96 33.08
C THR A 291 -7.36 23.24 33.77
N ALA A 292 -8.05 22.23 34.31
CA ALA A 292 -9.32 22.45 34.96
C ALA A 292 -9.22 23.36 36.22
N PRO A 293 -8.26 23.16 37.16
CA PRO A 293 -8.00 24.11 38.24
C PRO A 293 -7.61 25.52 37.75
N LEU A 294 -6.83 25.62 36.67
CA LEU A 294 -6.48 26.90 36.05
C LEU A 294 -7.71 27.63 35.53
N VAL A 295 -8.62 26.93 34.85
CA VAL A 295 -9.90 27.48 34.37
C VAL A 295 -10.75 27.96 35.54
N ILE A 296 -10.81 27.21 36.65
CA ILE A 296 -11.51 27.62 37.88
C ILE A 296 -10.93 28.93 38.43
N LEU A 297 -9.60 29.04 38.50
CA LEU A 297 -8.90 30.25 38.97
C LEU A 297 -9.11 31.43 38.02
N LEU A 298 -9.02 31.22 36.71
CA LEU A 298 -9.19 32.26 35.70
C LEU A 298 -10.62 32.78 35.63
N ALA A 299 -11.61 31.87 35.60
CA ALA A 299 -13.03 32.21 35.62
C ALA A 299 -13.36 33.07 36.85
N ARG A 300 -12.72 32.77 37.98
CA ARG A 300 -12.83 33.55 39.20
C ARG A 300 -12.20 34.94 39.09
N VAL A 301 -10.97 35.04 38.58
CA VAL A 301 -10.28 36.34 38.39
C VAL A 301 -11.10 37.26 37.49
N VAL A 302 -11.65 36.71 36.41
CA VAL A 302 -12.50 37.46 35.48
C VAL A 302 -13.81 37.91 36.14
N ARG A 303 -14.53 37.02 36.84
CA ARG A 303 -15.76 37.39 37.57
C ARG A 303 -15.52 38.48 38.62
N ARG A 304 -14.41 38.42 39.35
CA ARG A 304 -14.05 39.43 40.37
C ARG A 304 -13.71 40.79 39.76
N ARG A 305 -13.08 40.81 38.58
CA ARG A 305 -12.74 42.05 37.87
C ARG A 305 -13.95 42.71 37.18
N GLN A 306 -15.00 41.93 36.88
CA GLN A 306 -16.18 42.39 36.15
C GLN A 306 -17.42 42.61 37.02
N GLU A 307 -17.30 42.52 38.36
CA GLU A 307 -18.42 42.70 39.31
C GLU A 307 -19.68 41.88 38.97
N VAL A 308 -19.49 40.66 38.45
CA VAL A 308 -20.61 39.79 38.05
C VAL A 308 -21.33 39.25 39.30
N PRO A 309 -22.65 39.45 39.45
CA PRO A 309 -23.42 38.93 40.59
C PRO A 309 -23.31 37.40 40.73
N SER A 310 -23.44 36.92 41.97
CA SER A 310 -23.45 35.48 42.23
C SER A 310 -24.70 34.83 41.58
N PRO A 311 -24.63 33.61 41.02
CA PRO A 311 -25.77 33.00 40.32
C PRO A 311 -26.95 32.57 41.20
N VAL A 312 -27.02 33.05 42.45
CA VAL A 312 -27.88 32.52 43.51
C VAL A 312 -29.09 33.43 43.81
N ASP A 313 -29.22 34.60 43.17
CA ASP A 313 -30.44 35.40 43.31
C ASP A 313 -31.49 34.93 42.28
N ASP A 314 -32.48 34.23 42.82
CA ASP A 314 -33.54 33.48 42.15
C ASP A 314 -34.68 34.38 41.63
N ASP A 315 -34.34 35.52 41.02
CA ASP A 315 -35.34 36.47 40.53
C ASP A 315 -34.92 37.08 39.18
N GLY A 316 -35.04 36.31 38.10
CA GLY A 316 -34.59 36.80 36.80
C GLY A 316 -34.68 35.85 35.61
N MET A 317 -35.73 35.05 35.49
CA MET A 317 -36.03 34.29 34.27
C MET A 317 -36.53 35.18 33.11
N ARG A 318 -36.03 36.41 33.00
CA ARG A 318 -36.40 37.41 32.00
C ARG A 318 -35.24 38.36 31.71
N HIS A 319 -34.25 37.92 30.94
CA HIS A 319 -33.54 38.77 29.96
C HIS A 319 -32.71 37.90 29.00
N ILE A 320 -33.38 37.45 27.95
CA ILE A 320 -32.76 37.03 26.69
C ILE A 320 -32.23 38.31 26.03
N GLY A 321 -30.92 38.52 26.04
CA GLY A 321 -30.30 39.67 25.37
C GLY A 321 -28.97 40.10 25.99
N GLY A 322 -27.90 39.34 25.76
CA GLY A 322 -26.57 39.67 26.27
C GLY A 322 -25.55 38.54 26.17
N MET A 323 -25.64 37.72 25.13
CA MET A 323 -24.51 36.87 24.73
C MET A 323 -23.44 37.77 24.07
N ASN A 324 -22.14 37.42 24.19
CA ASN A 324 -21.04 37.82 23.27
C ASN A 324 -19.93 38.78 23.78
N GLY A 325 -19.13 38.37 24.77
CA GLY A 325 -17.83 39.05 24.95
C GLY A 325 -16.75 38.22 25.60
N TRP A 326 -17.04 37.71 26.79
CA TRP A 326 -16.04 36.98 27.58
C TRP A 326 -15.82 35.54 27.08
N ARG A 327 -16.89 34.84 26.68
CA ARG A 327 -16.81 33.45 26.19
C ARG A 327 -15.98 33.28 24.90
N ILE A 328 -16.01 34.27 24.00
CA ILE A 328 -15.22 34.30 22.76
C ILE A 328 -13.73 34.55 23.06
N ARG A 329 -13.42 35.34 24.09
CA ARG A 329 -12.03 35.65 24.47
C ARG A 329 -11.31 34.50 25.19
N VAL A 330 -12.06 33.60 25.85
CA VAL A 330 -11.48 32.37 26.44
C VAL A 330 -11.18 31.34 25.34
N LEU A 331 -12.05 31.19 24.34
CA LEU A 331 -11.78 30.38 23.15
C LEU A 331 -10.57 30.89 22.34
N GLY A 332 -10.38 32.21 22.26
CA GLY A 332 -9.24 32.82 21.56
C GLY A 332 -7.86 32.62 22.20
N VAL A 333 -7.79 32.15 23.45
CA VAL A 333 -6.51 31.88 24.15
C VAL A 333 -6.20 30.38 24.19
N VAL A 334 -7.22 29.52 24.23
CA VAL A 334 -7.05 28.05 24.33
C VAL A 334 -6.68 27.44 22.97
N ALA A 335 -7.27 27.89 21.86
CA ALA A 335 -7.00 27.36 20.52
C ALA A 335 -5.53 27.48 20.03
N PRO A 336 -4.80 28.62 20.20
CA PRO A 336 -3.43 28.74 19.70
C PRO A 336 -2.40 27.94 20.52
N LEU A 337 -2.68 27.65 21.80
CA LEU A 337 -1.84 26.81 22.65
C LEU A 337 -1.95 25.33 22.26
N THR A 338 -3.13 24.87 21.87
CA THR A 338 -3.37 23.52 21.34
C THR A 338 -2.71 23.33 19.96
N ALA A 339 -2.74 24.36 19.10
CA ALA A 339 -2.08 24.32 17.79
C ALA A 339 -0.54 24.30 17.88
N ALA A 340 0.05 25.00 18.85
CA ALA A 340 1.50 25.01 19.07
C ALA A 340 2.04 23.66 19.58
N MET A 341 1.20 22.85 20.25
CA MET A 341 1.56 21.50 20.70
C MET A 341 1.60 20.46 19.57
N LEU A 342 0.74 20.57 18.56
CA LEU A 342 0.69 19.63 17.41
C LEU A 342 1.89 19.75 16.45
N VAL A 343 2.52 20.92 16.38
CA VAL A 343 3.67 21.18 15.48
C VAL A 343 4.97 20.54 15.97
N LEU A 344 5.09 20.27 17.28
CA LEU A 344 6.26 19.64 17.88
C LEU A 344 6.33 18.11 17.66
N SER A 345 5.22 17.47 17.26
CA SER A 345 5.13 16.03 16.98
C SER A 345 5.71 15.62 15.62
N PHE A 346 5.98 16.59 14.73
CA PHE A 346 6.42 16.35 13.35
C PHE A 346 7.93 16.51 13.11
N VAL A 347 8.74 16.79 14.15
CA VAL A 347 10.17 17.13 13.98
C VAL A 347 11.07 16.26 14.85
N VAL A 348 11.20 14.96 14.53
CA VAL A 348 12.40 14.16 14.83
C VAL A 348 12.62 13.11 13.72
N PRO A 349 13.70 13.19 12.93
CA PRO A 349 14.09 12.15 11.96
C PRO A 349 15.03 11.13 12.61
N ARG A 350 14.91 9.83 12.28
CA ARG A 350 16.03 8.87 12.21
C ARG A 350 15.74 7.71 11.24
N ALA A 351 16.62 7.58 10.27
CA ALA A 351 16.80 6.41 9.41
C ALA A 351 17.66 5.35 10.12
N GLU A 352 17.57 4.09 9.69
CA GLU A 352 18.72 3.27 9.28
C GLU A 352 18.25 1.96 8.63
N VAL A 353 18.76 1.70 7.42
CA VAL A 353 18.55 0.50 6.60
C VAL A 353 19.65 -0.51 6.94
N SER A 354 19.30 -1.77 7.17
CA SER A 354 20.23 -2.89 7.34
C SER A 354 19.98 -4.00 6.31
N ALA A 355 21.07 -4.68 5.93
CA ALA A 355 21.24 -5.52 4.75
C ALA A 355 20.54 -6.89 4.77
N ALA A 356 20.31 -7.42 3.56
CA ALA A 356 19.47 -8.57 3.21
C ALA A 356 19.98 -9.97 3.67
N PRO A 357 19.08 -10.83 4.19
CA PRO A 357 19.22 -12.29 4.20
C PRO A 357 18.75 -12.93 2.87
N ARG A 358 18.94 -14.25 2.72
CA ARG A 358 18.65 -14.99 1.48
C ARG A 358 17.17 -15.40 1.39
N LEU A 359 16.54 -15.06 0.28
CA LEU A 359 15.15 -15.41 -0.09
C LEU A 359 14.99 -16.91 -0.44
N ALA A 360 13.88 -17.50 0.00
CA ALA A 360 13.36 -18.78 -0.48
C ALA A 360 12.50 -18.60 -1.75
N SER A 361 12.34 -19.67 -2.54
CA SER A 361 12.02 -19.65 -3.98
C SER A 361 10.65 -20.26 -4.27
N LEU A 362 9.66 -19.47 -4.71
CA LEU A 362 8.29 -19.89 -5.12
C LEU A 362 8.21 -20.48 -6.55
N ALA A 363 9.12 -20.06 -7.42
CA ALA A 363 9.40 -20.70 -8.70
C ALA A 363 10.69 -21.49 -8.58
N ALA A 364 10.71 -22.69 -9.14
CA ALA A 364 11.93 -23.49 -9.25
C ALA A 364 12.57 -23.26 -10.63
N SER A 365 13.90 -23.32 -10.68
CA SER A 365 14.57 -23.49 -11.97
C SER A 365 14.55 -24.97 -12.32
N ALA A 366 14.06 -25.31 -13.51
CA ALA A 366 14.17 -26.64 -14.06
C ALA A 366 15.64 -27.08 -14.19
N ASP A 367 15.85 -28.38 -14.42
CA ASP A 367 17.18 -28.95 -14.61
C ASP A 367 17.94 -28.23 -15.74
N CYS A 368 19.24 -28.05 -15.53
CA CYS A 368 20.10 -27.42 -16.54
C CYS A 368 20.13 -28.25 -17.83
N VAL A 369 19.62 -27.65 -18.91
CA VAL A 369 19.89 -28.11 -20.26
C VAL A 369 21.22 -27.53 -20.70
N ARG A 370 22.20 -28.41 -20.93
CA ARG A 370 23.54 -27.97 -21.30
C ARG A 370 23.53 -27.33 -22.69
N SER A 371 23.93 -26.07 -22.77
CA SER A 371 24.27 -25.40 -24.00
C SER A 371 25.79 -25.39 -24.17
N ASP A 372 26.27 -25.51 -25.41
CA ASP A 372 27.63 -25.09 -25.74
C ASP A 372 27.74 -23.57 -25.58
N SER A 373 28.97 -23.05 -25.46
CA SER A 373 29.21 -21.60 -25.32
C SER A 373 28.54 -20.81 -26.45
N VAL A 374 27.73 -19.81 -26.10
CA VAL A 374 26.98 -19.00 -27.06
C VAL A 374 27.77 -17.73 -27.36
N THR A 375 28.39 -17.66 -28.54
CA THR A 375 29.26 -16.54 -28.91
C THR A 375 28.83 -15.82 -30.19
N SER A 376 27.82 -16.35 -30.88
CA SER A 376 27.37 -15.83 -32.16
C SER A 376 25.87 -16.04 -32.39
N VAL A 377 25.32 -15.31 -33.36
CA VAL A 377 23.95 -15.50 -33.87
C VAL A 377 23.74 -16.91 -34.43
N ALA A 378 24.78 -17.54 -35.00
CA ALA A 378 24.71 -18.92 -35.45
C ALA A 378 24.53 -19.91 -34.28
N ASP A 379 25.21 -19.65 -33.16
CA ASP A 379 25.06 -20.46 -31.94
C ASP A 379 23.64 -20.33 -31.36
N LEU A 380 23.09 -19.11 -31.30
CA LEU A 380 21.71 -18.86 -30.85
C LEU A 380 20.69 -19.62 -31.71
N ASN A 381 20.82 -19.56 -33.04
CA ASN A 381 19.92 -20.27 -33.95
C ASN A 381 20.08 -21.79 -33.86
N ARG A 382 21.31 -22.30 -33.62
CA ARG A 382 21.53 -23.72 -33.36
C ARG A 382 20.81 -24.15 -32.08
N ILE A 383 20.88 -23.34 -31.02
CA ILE A 383 20.20 -23.60 -29.74
C ILE A 383 18.67 -23.56 -29.91
N ALA A 384 18.15 -22.55 -30.59
CA ALA A 384 16.72 -22.43 -30.86
C ALA A 384 16.16 -23.60 -31.69
N ALA A 385 17.01 -24.25 -32.50
CA ALA A 385 16.66 -25.43 -33.29
C ALA A 385 16.79 -26.76 -32.52
N MET A 386 17.26 -26.76 -31.27
CA MET A 386 17.31 -27.95 -30.44
C MET A 386 15.91 -28.33 -29.95
N ARG A 387 15.69 -29.63 -29.71
CA ARG A 387 14.46 -30.09 -29.05
C ARG A 387 14.39 -29.48 -27.65
N GLY A 388 13.24 -28.88 -27.36
CA GLY A 388 12.95 -28.30 -26.05
C GLY A 388 12.74 -29.34 -24.96
N THR A 389 12.78 -28.90 -23.70
CA THR A 389 12.36 -29.68 -22.54
C THR A 389 10.84 -29.73 -22.43
N ASP A 390 10.36 -30.54 -21.50
CA ASP A 390 8.94 -30.64 -21.16
C ASP A 390 8.41 -29.26 -20.72
N ASP A 391 9.22 -28.46 -20.01
CA ASP A 391 8.87 -27.11 -19.56
C ASP A 391 8.91 -26.04 -20.67
N PHE A 392 9.53 -26.32 -21.83
CA PHE A 392 9.62 -25.35 -22.94
C PHE A 392 9.83 -26.00 -24.31
N ARG A 393 8.74 -26.28 -25.04
CA ARG A 393 8.76 -26.96 -26.36
C ARG A 393 8.67 -26.01 -27.55
N GLY A 394 7.98 -24.89 -27.42
CA GLY A 394 7.75 -23.87 -28.45
C GLY A 394 7.42 -22.54 -27.79
N GLY A 395 7.79 -21.40 -28.36
CA GLY A 395 7.41 -20.09 -27.81
C GLY A 395 7.68 -18.92 -28.75
N ASP A 396 6.88 -17.87 -28.63
CA ASP A 396 7.10 -16.59 -29.33
C ASP A 396 7.55 -15.46 -28.40
N VAL A 397 7.69 -14.26 -28.96
CA VAL A 397 8.38 -13.13 -28.34
C VAL A 397 9.88 -13.39 -28.28
N GLY A 398 10.44 -13.60 -27.08
CA GLY A 398 11.88 -13.61 -26.83
C GLY A 398 12.43 -12.26 -26.38
N ALA A 399 11.67 -11.46 -25.64
CA ALA A 399 12.18 -10.26 -24.97
C ALA A 399 13.22 -10.68 -23.93
N ASP A 400 14.30 -9.92 -23.75
CA ASP A 400 15.42 -10.37 -22.94
C ASP A 400 15.93 -9.31 -21.96
N ALA A 401 16.57 -9.77 -20.89
CA ALA A 401 17.18 -8.92 -19.88
C ALA A 401 18.54 -9.49 -19.48
N LEU A 402 19.58 -8.68 -19.58
CA LEU A 402 20.89 -8.99 -19.01
C LEU A 402 20.85 -8.67 -17.51
N LEU A 403 21.12 -9.68 -16.69
CA LEU A 403 21.16 -9.57 -15.23
C LEU A 403 22.56 -9.16 -14.77
N GLN A 404 22.68 -8.57 -13.58
CA GLN A 404 23.95 -8.09 -13.03
C GLN A 404 24.99 -9.19 -12.83
N ASP A 405 24.54 -10.44 -12.69
CA ASP A 405 25.38 -11.62 -12.52
C ASP A 405 25.84 -12.26 -13.85
N GLY A 406 25.52 -11.62 -14.98
CA GLY A 406 25.89 -12.05 -16.32
C GLY A 406 24.95 -13.09 -16.94
N ARG A 407 23.96 -13.58 -16.18
CA ARG A 407 22.89 -14.41 -16.73
C ARG A 407 21.92 -13.56 -17.56
N ARG A 408 21.15 -14.21 -18.41
CA ARG A 408 20.11 -13.56 -19.22
C ARG A 408 18.77 -14.22 -19.00
N ALA A 409 17.78 -13.42 -18.61
CA ALA A 409 16.39 -13.83 -18.60
C ALA A 409 15.79 -13.59 -19.99
N TRP A 410 15.05 -14.58 -20.48
CA TRP A 410 14.31 -14.55 -21.74
C TRP A 410 12.84 -14.76 -21.43
N LEU A 411 12.00 -13.85 -21.90
CA LEU A 411 10.56 -13.82 -21.68
C LEU A 411 9.85 -14.15 -22.98
N PHE A 412 8.94 -15.11 -22.91
CA PHE A 412 8.18 -15.61 -24.04
C PHE A 412 6.69 -15.37 -23.81
N GLY A 413 5.95 -15.17 -24.91
CA GLY A 413 4.49 -15.11 -24.90
C GLY A 413 3.91 -16.52 -24.84
N ASP A 414 2.93 -16.80 -25.71
CA ASP A 414 2.33 -18.11 -25.80
C ASP A 414 3.44 -19.17 -25.95
N THR A 415 3.47 -20.11 -25.01
CA THR A 415 4.54 -21.10 -24.89
C THR A 415 3.91 -22.48 -24.85
N LEU A 416 4.30 -23.34 -25.78
CA LEU A 416 3.94 -24.75 -25.75
C LEU A 416 4.80 -25.47 -24.70
N GLN A 417 4.15 -26.08 -23.72
CA GLN A 417 4.77 -26.91 -22.70
C GLN A 417 4.07 -28.27 -22.62
N ASP A 418 4.76 -29.23 -22.04
CA ASP A 418 4.31 -30.59 -21.71
C ASP A 418 4.61 -30.86 -20.22
N GLY A 419 4.29 -29.87 -19.39
CA GLY A 419 4.64 -29.82 -17.98
C GLY A 419 3.64 -30.55 -17.06
N VAL A 420 3.67 -30.21 -15.76
CA VAL A 420 2.92 -30.90 -14.69
C VAL A 420 1.41 -30.93 -14.93
N THR A 421 0.85 -29.89 -15.57
CA THR A 421 -0.59 -29.79 -15.89
C THR A 421 -0.98 -30.48 -17.21
N GLY A 422 -0.03 -31.14 -17.88
CA GLY A 422 -0.19 -31.76 -19.20
C GLY A 422 0.20 -30.83 -20.36
N SER A 423 0.10 -31.36 -21.58
CA SER A 423 0.45 -30.63 -22.81
C SER A 423 -0.53 -29.49 -23.10
N GLY A 424 -0.01 -28.27 -23.23
CA GLY A 424 -0.84 -27.09 -23.45
C GLY A 424 -0.04 -25.81 -23.67
N TYR A 425 -0.74 -24.75 -24.04
CA TYR A 425 -0.16 -23.41 -24.14
C TYR A 425 -0.34 -22.64 -22.84
N VAL A 426 0.75 -22.07 -22.33
CA VAL A 426 0.70 -21.03 -21.28
C VAL A 426 0.94 -19.67 -21.91
N ARG A 427 0.35 -18.62 -21.33
CA ARG A 427 0.39 -17.26 -21.90
C ARG A 427 1.75 -16.59 -21.81
N ASN A 428 2.59 -17.04 -20.89
CA ASN A 428 3.95 -16.53 -20.77
C ASN A 428 4.83 -17.54 -20.06
N SER A 429 6.12 -17.48 -20.36
CA SER A 429 7.16 -18.28 -19.71
C SER A 429 8.49 -17.52 -19.65
N MET A 430 9.41 -18.02 -18.84
CA MET A 430 10.76 -17.47 -18.74
C MET A 430 11.83 -18.57 -18.81
N LEU A 431 12.90 -18.29 -19.55
CA LEU A 431 14.14 -19.05 -19.48
C LEU A 431 15.24 -18.18 -18.86
N VAL A 432 16.05 -18.74 -17.96
CA VAL A 432 17.29 -18.13 -17.49
C VAL A 432 18.46 -18.89 -18.10
N THR A 433 19.33 -18.13 -18.74
CA THR A 433 20.50 -18.67 -19.45
C THR A 433 21.79 -18.13 -18.85
N ASP A 434 22.75 -19.02 -18.64
CA ASP A 434 24.16 -18.69 -18.39
C ASP A 434 25.02 -19.22 -19.55
N GLU A 435 26.35 -19.16 -19.44
CA GLU A 435 27.26 -19.59 -20.52
C GLU A 435 27.08 -21.06 -20.95
N LYS A 436 26.55 -21.92 -20.09
CA LYS A 436 26.55 -23.39 -20.27
C LYS A 436 25.19 -24.03 -19.99
N CYS A 437 24.25 -23.31 -19.42
CA CYS A 437 22.98 -23.84 -18.97
C CYS A 437 21.82 -22.95 -19.39
N ILE A 438 20.76 -23.60 -19.86
CA ILE A 438 19.44 -23.03 -20.08
C ILE A 438 18.51 -23.69 -19.07
N ARG A 439 17.78 -22.89 -18.29
CA ARG A 439 16.81 -23.37 -17.29
C ARG A 439 15.48 -22.67 -17.50
N ALA A 440 14.39 -23.42 -17.53
CA ALA A 440 13.06 -22.84 -17.44
C ALA A 440 12.77 -22.42 -16.00
N VAL A 441 12.09 -21.29 -15.83
CA VAL A 441 11.54 -20.88 -14.53
C VAL A 441 10.11 -21.42 -14.45
N VAL A 442 9.90 -22.39 -13.57
CA VAL A 442 8.65 -23.12 -13.44
C VAL A 442 7.95 -22.67 -12.15
N PRO A 443 6.78 -22.03 -12.23
CA PRO A 443 5.98 -21.71 -11.04
C PRO A 443 5.42 -22.99 -10.42
N GLU A 444 5.17 -22.99 -9.11
CA GLU A 444 4.58 -24.16 -8.41
C GLU A 444 3.25 -24.62 -9.03
N SER A 445 2.45 -23.70 -9.55
CA SER A 445 1.19 -24.00 -10.24
C SER A 445 1.36 -24.82 -11.53
N GLY A 446 2.58 -24.86 -12.09
CA GLY A 446 2.86 -25.44 -13.40
C GLY A 446 2.27 -24.67 -14.59
N GLY A 447 1.63 -23.52 -14.34
CA GLY A 447 0.97 -22.69 -15.34
C GLY A 447 1.85 -21.54 -15.88
N ALA A 448 1.20 -20.48 -16.36
CA ALA A 448 1.90 -19.26 -16.78
C ALA A 448 2.66 -18.62 -15.62
N LEU A 449 3.86 -18.09 -15.91
CA LEU A 449 4.73 -17.47 -14.90
C LEU A 449 4.10 -16.22 -14.27
N ILE A 450 3.40 -15.43 -15.09
CA ILE A 450 2.50 -14.35 -14.71
C ILE A 450 1.09 -14.92 -14.84
N PRO A 451 0.41 -15.24 -13.72
CA PRO A 451 -0.87 -15.94 -13.76
C PRO A 451 -1.97 -15.13 -14.46
N ASP A 452 -2.78 -15.81 -15.26
CA ASP A 452 -3.96 -15.24 -15.91
C ASP A 452 -4.99 -14.79 -14.88
N ARG A 453 -5.76 -13.73 -15.19
CA ARG A 453 -6.91 -13.32 -14.36
C ARG A 453 -8.23 -13.69 -15.02
N THR A 454 -9.27 -13.80 -14.21
CA THR A 454 -10.65 -13.87 -14.70
C THR A 454 -11.00 -12.59 -15.47
N GLY A 455 -11.47 -12.73 -16.71
CA GLY A 455 -11.96 -11.61 -17.52
C GLY A 455 -13.46 -11.39 -17.39
N ALA A 456 -14.02 -10.54 -18.26
CA ALA A 456 -15.46 -10.35 -18.36
C ALA A 456 -16.11 -11.62 -18.98
N GLY A 457 -17.07 -12.22 -18.27
CA GLY A 457 -17.68 -13.49 -18.66
C GLY A 457 -16.78 -14.70 -18.36
N GLU A 458 -16.75 -15.70 -19.25
CA GLU A 458 -15.93 -16.92 -19.11
C GLU A 458 -14.55 -16.82 -19.81
N ASN A 459 -14.18 -15.64 -20.34
CA ASN A 459 -12.94 -15.47 -21.12
C ASN A 459 -11.79 -14.99 -20.22
N PRO A 460 -10.72 -15.78 -19.99
CA PRO A 460 -9.57 -15.35 -19.21
C PRO A 460 -8.77 -14.24 -19.91
N VAL A 461 -8.10 -13.42 -19.10
CA VAL A 461 -7.15 -12.40 -19.57
C VAL A 461 -5.74 -12.83 -19.18
N GLY A 462 -4.92 -13.08 -20.20
CA GLY A 462 -3.51 -13.42 -20.06
C GLY A 462 -2.58 -12.23 -20.26
N TYR A 463 -1.29 -12.46 -20.04
CA TYR A 463 -0.25 -11.44 -20.09
C TYR A 463 0.85 -11.86 -21.07
N TRP A 464 1.00 -11.14 -22.19
CA TRP A 464 2.07 -11.39 -23.16
C TRP A 464 3.22 -10.40 -22.97
N PRO A 465 4.45 -10.85 -22.69
CA PRO A 465 5.62 -9.98 -22.54
C PRO A 465 5.91 -9.13 -23.78
N MET A 466 6.30 -7.88 -23.55
CA MET A 466 6.64 -6.91 -24.59
C MET A 466 8.06 -6.39 -24.44
N SER A 467 8.41 -5.88 -23.25
CA SER A 467 9.69 -5.25 -22.97
C SER A 467 10.14 -5.49 -21.54
N THR A 468 11.42 -5.26 -21.27
CA THR A 468 12.08 -5.58 -20.01
C THR A 468 12.92 -4.39 -19.54
N VAL A 469 12.95 -4.17 -18.22
CA VAL A 469 13.84 -3.22 -17.57
C VAL A 469 14.45 -3.90 -16.36
N VAL A 470 15.77 -3.83 -16.27
CA VAL A 470 16.51 -4.28 -15.09
C VAL A 470 16.89 -3.06 -14.28
N ASP A 471 16.48 -3.06 -13.02
CA ASP A 471 16.95 -2.12 -12.01
C ASP A 471 17.83 -2.88 -11.01
N GLU A 472 19.14 -2.71 -11.16
CA GLU A 472 20.15 -3.40 -10.37
C GLU A 472 20.10 -2.93 -8.91
N ARG A 473 19.91 -3.87 -7.98
CA ARG A 473 19.96 -3.62 -6.53
C ARG A 473 21.10 -4.44 -5.92
N ALA A 474 21.51 -4.09 -4.72
CA ALA A 474 22.58 -4.82 -4.03
C ALA A 474 22.13 -6.24 -3.69
N GLY A 475 22.68 -7.26 -4.38
CA GLY A 475 22.42 -8.68 -4.11
C GLY A 475 21.32 -9.32 -4.95
N TYR A 476 20.54 -8.54 -5.70
CA TYR A 476 19.47 -9.00 -6.59
C TYR A 476 19.11 -7.96 -7.65
N ASP A 477 18.50 -8.37 -8.74
CA ASP A 477 17.90 -7.48 -9.73
C ASP A 477 16.39 -7.37 -9.52
N LEU A 478 15.83 -6.17 -9.70
CA LEU A 478 14.40 -6.01 -9.98
C LEU A 478 14.21 -6.03 -11.49
N LEU A 479 13.59 -7.08 -11.99
CA LEU A 479 13.23 -7.24 -13.40
C LEU A 479 11.77 -6.85 -13.59
N TYR A 480 11.55 -5.68 -14.19
CA TYR A 480 10.25 -5.23 -14.64
C TYR A 480 9.99 -5.76 -16.05
N VAL A 481 8.85 -6.41 -16.23
CA VAL A 481 8.39 -6.95 -17.52
C VAL A 481 7.09 -6.25 -17.88
N THR A 482 7.11 -5.43 -18.94
CA THR A 482 5.87 -4.91 -19.51
C THR A 482 5.18 -6.01 -20.29
N THR A 483 3.87 -6.10 -20.12
CA THR A 483 3.03 -7.10 -20.76
C THR A 483 1.77 -6.44 -21.32
N GLN A 484 1.31 -6.93 -22.46
CA GLN A 484 -0.02 -6.61 -22.95
C GLN A 484 -1.02 -7.56 -22.27
N ARG A 485 -2.14 -7.01 -21.84
CA ARG A 485 -3.30 -7.75 -21.33
C ARG A 485 -4.08 -8.28 -22.51
N VAL A 486 -4.28 -9.58 -22.60
CA VAL A 486 -4.83 -10.24 -23.79
C VAL A 486 -6.07 -11.04 -23.43
N ARG A 487 -7.20 -10.65 -24.00
CA ARG A 487 -8.46 -11.39 -23.87
C ARG A 487 -8.66 -12.25 -25.10
N THR A 488 -9.02 -13.51 -24.88
CA THR A 488 -9.38 -14.41 -25.99
C THR A 488 -10.79 -14.10 -26.46
N THR A 489 -10.99 -13.91 -27.77
CA THR A 489 -12.28 -13.59 -28.38
C THR A 489 -12.80 -14.67 -29.32
N GLY A 490 -12.00 -15.71 -29.61
CA GLY A 490 -12.40 -16.85 -30.41
C GLY A 490 -11.40 -18.00 -30.33
N SER A 491 -11.67 -19.07 -31.07
CA SER A 491 -10.81 -20.28 -31.14
C SER A 491 -9.65 -20.17 -32.13
N ASP A 492 -9.62 -19.10 -32.94
CA ASP A 492 -8.56 -18.88 -33.92
C ASP A 492 -7.30 -18.32 -33.25
N ALA A 493 -6.11 -18.68 -33.75
CA ALA A 493 -4.82 -18.24 -33.20
C ALA A 493 -4.60 -16.71 -33.17
N PHE A 494 -5.45 -15.94 -33.86
CA PHE A 494 -5.43 -14.47 -33.88
C PHE A 494 -6.72 -13.85 -33.31
N GLY A 495 -7.59 -14.64 -32.70
CA GLY A 495 -8.83 -14.19 -32.07
C GLY A 495 -8.58 -13.64 -30.67
N PHE A 496 -7.96 -12.46 -30.58
CA PHE A 496 -7.69 -11.80 -29.30
C PHE A 496 -7.87 -10.28 -29.36
N GLU A 497 -8.13 -9.71 -28.19
CA GLU A 497 -8.15 -8.27 -27.92
C GLU A 497 -6.96 -7.91 -27.03
N ASN A 498 -6.23 -6.86 -27.38
CA ASN A 498 -5.27 -6.24 -26.47
C ASN A 498 -6.01 -5.18 -25.66
N LEU A 499 -5.94 -5.29 -24.33
CA LEU A 499 -6.67 -4.45 -23.39
C LEU A 499 -5.83 -3.31 -22.80
N GLY A 500 -4.53 -3.27 -23.08
CA GLY A 500 -3.58 -2.28 -22.55
C GLY A 500 -2.47 -2.90 -21.69
N LEU A 501 -1.81 -2.06 -20.90
CA LEU A 501 -0.57 -2.39 -20.19
C LEU A 501 -0.80 -3.11 -18.85
N SER A 502 0.05 -4.09 -18.57
CA SER A 502 0.33 -4.59 -17.24
C SER A 502 1.83 -4.72 -17.02
N VAL A 503 2.30 -4.49 -15.80
CA VAL A 503 3.71 -4.60 -15.42
C VAL A 503 3.86 -5.70 -14.39
N ALA A 504 4.68 -6.71 -14.69
CA ALA A 504 5.09 -7.73 -13.74
C ALA A 504 6.48 -7.40 -13.19
N VAL A 505 6.66 -7.51 -11.88
CA VAL A 505 7.93 -7.24 -11.19
C VAL A 505 8.46 -8.56 -10.65
N PHE A 506 9.66 -8.92 -11.05
CA PHE A 506 10.38 -10.07 -10.55
C PHE A 506 11.56 -9.65 -9.69
N VAL A 507 11.76 -10.30 -8.55
CA VAL A 507 13.06 -10.28 -7.86
C VAL A 507 13.92 -11.41 -8.38
N VAL A 508 15.15 -11.09 -8.77
CA VAL A 508 16.11 -12.07 -9.27
C VAL A 508 17.35 -12.04 -8.40
N PRO A 509 17.45 -12.91 -7.38
CA PRO A 509 18.66 -13.01 -6.58
C PRO A 509 19.86 -13.38 -7.45
N ILE A 510 21.04 -12.88 -7.11
CA ILE A 510 22.29 -13.27 -7.80
C ILE A 510 22.46 -14.79 -7.73
N GLY A 511 22.58 -15.44 -8.88
CA GLY A 511 22.62 -16.90 -9.02
C GLY A 511 21.32 -17.64 -8.67
N GLY A 512 20.28 -16.96 -8.20
CA GLY A 512 18.99 -17.53 -7.79
C GLY A 512 17.94 -17.54 -8.90
N THR A 513 16.81 -18.18 -8.63
CA THR A 513 15.67 -18.24 -9.56
C THR A 513 14.83 -16.96 -9.47
N PRO A 514 14.43 -16.34 -10.60
CA PRO A 514 13.47 -15.24 -10.63
C PRO A 514 12.15 -15.57 -9.90
N GLN A 515 11.69 -14.67 -9.06
CA GLN A 515 10.43 -14.80 -8.30
C GLN A 515 9.49 -13.65 -8.64
N LEU A 516 8.25 -13.94 -8.99
CA LEU A 516 7.23 -12.91 -9.21
C LEU A 516 6.89 -12.26 -7.86
N LEU A 517 7.11 -10.94 -7.75
CA LEU A 517 6.75 -10.15 -6.58
C LEU A 517 5.36 -9.53 -6.72
N GLU A 518 5.10 -8.91 -7.87
CA GLU A 518 3.87 -8.15 -8.10
C GLU A 518 3.51 -8.16 -9.58
N ARG A 519 2.21 -8.08 -9.88
CA ARG A 519 1.66 -7.76 -11.19
C ARG A 519 0.66 -6.62 -11.05
N ARG A 520 0.85 -5.54 -11.80
CA ARG A 520 -0.01 -4.36 -11.78
C ARG A 520 -0.55 -4.02 -13.16
N ASP A 521 -1.87 -4.03 -13.30
CA ASP A 521 -2.54 -3.51 -14.49
C ASP A 521 -2.53 -1.97 -14.46
N ILE A 522 -2.04 -1.35 -15.52
CA ILE A 522 -1.90 0.11 -15.65
C ILE A 522 -2.97 0.62 -16.60
N GLY A 523 -3.86 1.48 -16.09
CA GLY A 523 -5.03 1.98 -16.81
C GLY A 523 -6.17 0.94 -16.93
N PRO A 524 -7.36 1.39 -17.38
CA PRO A 524 -8.51 0.50 -17.59
C PRO A 524 -8.29 -0.45 -18.77
N ASP A 525 -9.08 -1.53 -18.83
CA ASP A 525 -9.16 -2.36 -20.04
C ASP A 525 -9.83 -1.56 -21.18
N ARG A 526 -9.17 -1.44 -22.32
CA ARG A 526 -9.66 -0.77 -23.54
C ARG A 526 -9.42 -1.69 -24.74
N ASP A 527 -10.47 -2.05 -25.48
CA ASP A 527 -10.41 -2.99 -26.61
C ASP A 527 -10.29 -2.30 -27.98
N ASP A 528 -10.42 -0.98 -28.01
CA ASP A 528 -10.16 -0.17 -29.20
C ASP A 528 -8.65 -0.08 -29.50
N ARG A 529 -8.33 0.08 -30.78
CA ARG A 529 -6.94 0.07 -31.26
C ARG A 529 -6.36 1.48 -31.43
N ASP A 530 -7.19 2.52 -31.37
CA ASP A 530 -6.78 3.90 -31.52
C ASP A 530 -6.16 4.49 -30.24
N HIS A 531 -6.44 3.90 -29.07
CA HIS A 531 -5.67 4.19 -27.86
C HIS A 531 -4.28 3.53 -27.86
N PRO A 532 -3.23 4.23 -27.38
CA PRO A 532 -1.89 3.66 -27.30
C PRO A 532 -1.81 2.51 -26.29
N THR A 533 -1.38 1.33 -26.75
CA THR A 533 -0.88 0.30 -25.84
C THR A 533 0.49 0.73 -25.33
N TRP A 534 0.53 1.36 -24.15
CA TRP A 534 1.78 1.74 -23.48
C TRP A 534 2.63 0.53 -23.08
N GLY A 535 3.95 0.73 -22.97
CA GLY A 535 4.90 -0.33 -22.59
C GLY A 535 5.26 -1.30 -23.71
N ALA A 536 4.81 -1.03 -24.95
CA ALA A 536 5.21 -1.78 -26.14
C ALA A 536 6.74 -1.83 -26.32
N ALA A 537 7.43 -0.79 -25.86
CA ALA A 537 8.85 -0.81 -25.57
C ALA A 537 9.15 0.08 -24.36
N THR A 538 10.20 -0.25 -23.61
CA THR A 538 10.71 0.59 -22.52
C THR A 538 12.22 0.79 -22.65
N THR A 539 12.70 1.95 -22.23
CA THR A 539 14.14 2.25 -22.22
C THR A 539 14.49 3.06 -20.97
N LEU A 540 15.29 2.47 -20.08
CA LEU A 540 15.86 3.15 -18.93
C LEU A 540 17.13 3.89 -19.35
N THR A 541 17.24 5.18 -19.04
CA THR A 541 18.42 6.00 -19.32
C THR A 541 18.74 6.91 -18.14
N GLY A 542 19.95 7.49 -18.14
CA GLY A 542 20.45 8.33 -17.05
C GLY A 542 21.15 7.54 -15.95
N ARG A 543 21.59 8.23 -14.89
CA ARG A 543 22.28 7.67 -13.72
C ARG A 543 21.82 8.38 -12.45
N GLY A 544 21.87 7.70 -11.30
CA GLY A 544 21.46 8.27 -10.02
C GLY A 544 20.03 8.82 -10.05
N ASP A 545 19.86 10.05 -9.55
CA ASP A 545 18.56 10.73 -9.45
C ASP A 545 18.06 11.27 -10.81
N ASP A 546 18.91 11.27 -11.84
CA ASP A 546 18.58 11.72 -13.20
C ASP A 546 18.03 10.58 -14.08
N ARG A 547 17.80 9.39 -13.50
CA ARG A 547 17.24 8.25 -14.24
C ARG A 547 15.81 8.51 -14.70
N TRP A 548 15.56 8.27 -15.98
CA TRP A 548 14.23 8.31 -16.58
C TRP A 548 13.95 6.99 -17.28
N LEU A 549 12.78 6.44 -16.99
CA LEU A 549 12.21 5.35 -17.75
C LEU A 549 11.31 5.95 -18.83
N TYR A 550 11.70 5.74 -20.09
CA TYR A 550 10.87 6.08 -21.24
C TYR A 550 9.98 4.89 -21.59
N VAL A 551 8.68 5.15 -21.69
CA VAL A 551 7.66 4.15 -21.96
C VAL A 551 7.01 4.49 -23.30
N PHE A 552 7.21 3.63 -24.29
CA PHE A 552 6.70 3.85 -25.64
C PHE A 552 5.36 3.15 -25.81
N GLY A 553 4.41 3.84 -26.43
CA GLY A 553 3.07 3.34 -26.70
C GLY A 553 2.79 3.28 -28.19
N THR A 554 2.06 2.25 -28.61
CA THR A 554 1.69 2.06 -30.02
C THR A 554 0.19 2.01 -30.21
N ALA A 555 -0.33 2.69 -31.24
CA ALA A 555 -1.76 2.69 -31.57
C ALA A 555 -1.96 2.47 -33.07
N ASN A 556 -3.10 1.89 -33.47
CA ASN A 556 -3.53 1.79 -34.85
C ASN A 556 -4.94 2.42 -34.99
N PRO A 557 -5.09 3.53 -35.74
CA PRO A 557 -6.36 4.24 -35.85
C PRO A 557 -7.42 3.51 -36.70
N GLY A 558 -7.19 2.27 -37.14
CA GLY A 558 -8.16 1.45 -37.87
C GLY A 558 -8.48 1.92 -39.30
N THR A 559 -7.77 2.93 -39.81
CA THR A 559 -8.02 3.47 -41.17
C THR A 559 -7.41 2.62 -42.27
N ASP A 560 -8.00 2.61 -43.47
CA ASP A 560 -7.53 1.85 -44.65
C ASP A 560 -6.06 2.13 -45.07
N LYS A 561 -5.47 3.22 -44.57
CA LYS A 561 -4.11 3.66 -44.87
C LYS A 561 -3.10 3.40 -43.74
N ALA A 562 -3.56 2.91 -42.58
CA ALA A 562 -2.75 2.66 -41.39
C ALA A 562 -2.39 1.17 -41.28
N TRP A 563 -1.47 0.71 -42.13
CA TRP A 563 -1.03 -0.69 -42.15
C TRP A 563 -0.10 -1.08 -40.99
N GLY A 564 0.48 -0.10 -40.27
CA GLY A 564 1.27 -0.30 -39.06
C GLY A 564 0.66 0.41 -37.86
N TYR A 565 1.46 0.60 -36.81
CA TYR A 565 1.09 1.34 -35.60
C TYR A 565 1.88 2.65 -35.51
N SER A 566 1.28 3.70 -34.95
CA SER A 566 1.99 4.93 -34.59
C SER A 566 2.80 4.72 -33.31
N LEU A 567 3.82 5.57 -33.08
CA LEU A 567 4.66 5.54 -31.88
C LEU A 567 4.52 6.85 -31.10
N ARG A 568 4.25 6.74 -29.81
CA ARG A 568 4.20 7.84 -28.83
C ARG A 568 5.12 7.53 -27.65
N VAL A 569 5.45 8.53 -26.83
CA VAL A 569 6.31 8.34 -25.66
C VAL A 569 5.77 9.02 -24.42
N ALA A 570 5.87 8.30 -23.30
CA ALA A 570 5.73 8.80 -21.95
C ALA A 570 7.07 8.64 -21.21
N ARG A 571 7.22 9.33 -20.09
CA ARG A 571 8.34 9.13 -19.16
C ARG A 571 7.86 9.10 -17.72
N VAL A 572 8.59 8.36 -16.89
CA VAL A 572 8.35 8.25 -15.45
C VAL A 572 9.67 7.99 -14.72
N ARG A 573 9.72 8.27 -13.41
CA ARG A 573 10.85 7.82 -12.59
C ARG A 573 10.75 6.29 -12.39
N PRO A 574 11.88 5.57 -12.33
CA PRO A 574 11.85 4.10 -12.18
C PRO A 574 11.06 3.63 -10.95
N ASP A 575 11.23 4.30 -9.80
CA ASP A 575 10.53 3.95 -8.57
C ASP A 575 9.02 4.26 -8.60
N ASP A 576 8.58 5.14 -9.51
CA ASP A 576 7.18 5.52 -9.73
C ASP A 576 6.53 4.75 -10.90
N PHE A 577 7.21 3.75 -11.48
CA PHE A 577 6.77 3.13 -12.74
C PHE A 577 5.36 2.53 -12.67
N LEU A 578 4.97 1.98 -11.51
CA LEU A 578 3.66 1.36 -11.31
C LEU A 578 2.53 2.37 -11.01
N ASP A 579 2.85 3.65 -10.81
CA ASP A 579 1.89 4.72 -10.51
C ASP A 579 1.66 5.59 -11.76
N GLN A 580 0.55 5.33 -12.48
CA GLN A 580 0.23 6.02 -13.73
C GLN A 580 0.07 7.53 -13.56
N ASP A 581 -0.34 8.03 -12.39
CA ASP A 581 -0.55 9.47 -12.14
C ASP A 581 0.78 10.26 -12.15
N ARG A 582 1.90 9.55 -11.97
CA ARG A 582 3.26 10.09 -12.03
C ARG A 582 3.81 10.20 -13.43
N TRP A 583 3.17 9.55 -14.40
CA TRP A 583 3.64 9.53 -15.78
C TRP A 583 3.48 10.90 -16.42
N ARG A 584 4.37 11.19 -17.37
CA ARG A 584 4.29 12.39 -18.20
C ARG A 584 4.35 12.02 -19.67
N TYR A 585 3.45 12.56 -20.47
CA TYR A 585 3.25 12.23 -21.87
C TYR A 585 3.78 13.35 -22.76
N TRP A 586 4.49 13.01 -23.83
CA TRP A 586 5.05 14.02 -24.73
C TRP A 586 3.99 14.55 -25.69
N ASP A 587 3.70 15.85 -25.62
CA ASP A 587 2.68 16.49 -26.47
C ASP A 587 3.23 17.02 -27.81
N GLY A 588 4.55 16.93 -28.02
CA GLY A 588 5.25 17.50 -29.17
C GLY A 588 6.13 18.71 -28.82
N SER A 589 5.94 19.29 -27.64
CA SER A 589 6.65 20.46 -27.14
C SER A 589 7.04 20.37 -25.67
N GLU A 590 6.15 19.85 -24.82
CA GLU A 590 6.35 19.66 -23.40
C GLU A 590 5.82 18.31 -22.90
N TRP A 591 5.99 18.08 -21.60
CA TRP A 591 5.61 16.85 -20.93
C TRP A 591 4.32 17.09 -20.14
N SER A 592 3.18 16.69 -20.72
CA SER A 592 1.85 16.79 -20.12
C SER A 592 1.62 15.70 -19.07
N ARG A 593 0.62 15.91 -18.20
CA ARG A 593 0.09 14.88 -17.28
C ARG A 593 -1.03 14.06 -17.91
N GLU A 594 -1.67 14.60 -18.94
CA GLU A 594 -2.82 13.98 -19.59
C GLU A 594 -2.34 13.01 -20.67
N GLU A 595 -2.90 11.80 -20.68
CA GLU A 595 -2.58 10.76 -21.67
C GLU A 595 -2.96 11.19 -23.10
N ASP A 596 -4.11 11.85 -23.24
CA ASP A 596 -4.70 12.22 -24.53
C ASP A 596 -3.89 13.29 -25.28
N ASP A 597 -3.00 14.00 -24.59
CA ASP A 597 -2.10 14.99 -25.20
C ASP A 597 -0.95 14.32 -25.98
N ALA A 598 -0.71 13.02 -25.78
CA ALA A 598 0.43 12.31 -26.34
C ALA A 598 0.44 12.33 -27.89
N THR A 599 1.46 12.96 -28.47
CA THR A 599 1.54 13.13 -29.93
C THR A 599 2.28 11.99 -30.63
N GLU A 600 1.94 11.77 -31.91
CA GLU A 600 2.61 10.78 -32.75
C GLU A 600 4.01 11.26 -33.17
N MET A 601 5.02 10.49 -32.80
CA MET A 601 6.40 10.70 -33.22
C MET A 601 6.75 9.93 -34.50
N ILE A 602 6.14 8.75 -34.68
CA ILE A 602 6.14 7.96 -35.92
C ILE A 602 4.68 7.71 -36.28
N PRO A 603 4.23 8.04 -37.51
CA PRO A 603 2.85 7.85 -37.91
C PRO A 603 2.52 6.36 -38.15
N ALA A 604 1.24 5.99 -38.02
CA ALA A 604 0.79 4.62 -38.28
C ALA A 604 0.91 4.18 -39.75
N LYS A 605 0.92 5.16 -40.68
CA LYS A 605 1.21 4.91 -42.09
C LYS A 605 2.69 4.59 -42.27
N ASP A 606 3.00 3.38 -42.76
CA ASP A 606 4.38 2.88 -42.86
C ASP A 606 5.11 2.83 -41.51
N GLY A 607 4.32 2.68 -40.44
CA GLY A 607 4.72 2.72 -39.04
C GLY A 607 5.26 1.40 -38.49
N VAL A 608 5.31 1.33 -37.16
CA VAL A 608 5.93 0.24 -36.39
C VAL A 608 4.99 -0.97 -36.22
N SER A 609 5.48 -2.03 -35.58
CA SER A 609 4.66 -3.14 -35.06
C SER A 609 4.02 -2.76 -33.73
N GLN A 610 2.98 -3.50 -33.33
CA GLN A 610 2.34 -3.34 -32.02
C GLN A 610 3.33 -3.52 -30.85
N THR A 611 4.24 -4.49 -30.97
CA THR A 611 5.37 -4.63 -30.06
C THR A 611 6.65 -4.38 -30.85
N LEU A 612 7.59 -3.66 -30.24
CA LEU A 612 8.84 -3.23 -30.86
C LEU A 612 9.96 -3.17 -29.82
N SER A 613 11.17 -2.82 -30.27
CA SER A 613 12.24 -2.46 -29.35
C SER A 613 12.65 -1.01 -29.56
N VAL A 614 12.80 -0.27 -28.46
CA VAL A 614 13.44 1.04 -28.45
C VAL A 614 14.64 0.98 -27.52
N PHE A 615 15.79 1.43 -28.00
CA PHE A 615 17.05 1.33 -27.27
C PHE A 615 18.02 2.42 -27.71
N THR A 616 19.13 2.55 -26.98
CA THR A 616 20.21 3.48 -27.30
C THR A 616 21.49 2.72 -27.66
N GLN A 617 22.29 3.29 -28.56
CA GLN A 617 23.67 2.89 -28.80
C GLN A 617 24.50 4.16 -29.01
N GLY A 618 25.41 4.44 -28.07
CA GLY A 618 26.01 5.77 -27.96
C GLY A 618 24.94 6.82 -27.61
N ASP A 619 25.01 7.98 -28.24
CA ASP A 619 24.07 9.09 -28.01
C ASP A 619 22.82 9.02 -28.90
N ARG A 620 22.64 7.93 -29.67
CA ARG A 620 21.53 7.78 -30.63
C ARG A 620 20.46 6.84 -30.11
N TRP A 621 19.22 7.17 -30.45
CA TRP A 621 18.02 6.38 -30.19
C TRP A 621 17.62 5.59 -31.43
N TYR A 622 17.22 4.34 -31.22
CA TYR A 622 16.79 3.42 -32.27
C TYR A 622 15.47 2.77 -31.89
N ALA A 623 14.51 2.78 -32.80
CA ALA A 623 13.33 1.94 -32.75
C ALA A 623 13.47 0.87 -33.84
N LEU A 624 13.28 -0.39 -33.49
CA LEU A 624 13.37 -1.53 -34.40
C LEU A 624 12.07 -2.32 -34.35
N SER A 625 11.47 -2.53 -35.52
CA SER A 625 10.27 -3.35 -35.68
C SER A 625 10.12 -3.82 -37.12
N LYS A 626 9.03 -4.56 -37.40
CA LYS A 626 8.59 -4.83 -38.77
C LYS A 626 7.74 -3.65 -39.24
N ARG A 627 8.11 -3.00 -40.34
CA ARG A 627 7.29 -1.93 -40.92
C ARG A 627 5.95 -2.50 -41.38
N ASN A 628 4.84 -1.81 -41.12
CA ASN A 628 3.48 -2.28 -41.49
C ASN A 628 3.09 -3.63 -40.87
N ASP A 629 3.68 -3.93 -39.71
CA ASP A 629 3.33 -5.04 -38.84
C ASP A 629 3.08 -6.38 -39.56
N LEU A 630 1.88 -6.97 -39.41
CA LEU A 630 1.55 -8.27 -40.00
C LEU A 630 1.74 -8.31 -41.53
N LEU A 631 1.38 -7.22 -42.23
CA LEU A 631 1.43 -7.12 -43.70
C LEU A 631 2.84 -6.89 -44.25
N GLY A 632 3.71 -6.32 -43.42
CA GLY A 632 5.07 -6.00 -43.80
C GLY A 632 5.96 -7.21 -44.00
N SER A 633 7.23 -6.94 -44.26
CA SER A 633 8.23 -8.00 -44.35
C SER A 633 9.68 -7.55 -44.13
N ASP A 634 9.87 -6.29 -43.78
CA ASP A 634 11.19 -5.70 -43.59
C ASP A 634 11.38 -5.36 -42.12
N ILE A 635 12.47 -5.85 -41.54
CA ILE A 635 13.03 -5.30 -40.31
C ILE A 635 13.48 -3.89 -40.66
N THR A 636 12.87 -2.92 -39.99
CA THR A 636 13.07 -1.50 -40.22
C THR A 636 13.60 -0.86 -38.95
N VAL A 637 14.57 0.04 -39.12
CA VAL A 637 15.15 0.82 -38.02
C VAL A 637 14.85 2.29 -38.24
N TRP A 638 14.17 2.91 -37.27
CA TRP A 638 14.00 4.35 -37.15
C TRP A 638 15.06 4.87 -36.17
N SER A 639 15.69 6.00 -36.48
CA SER A 639 16.70 6.62 -35.60
C SER A 639 16.31 8.04 -35.22
N ALA A 640 16.76 8.49 -34.05
CA ALA A 640 16.58 9.85 -33.54
C ALA A 640 17.75 10.23 -32.62
N ASP A 641 17.91 11.53 -32.37
CA ASP A 641 18.90 12.06 -31.42
C ASP A 641 18.35 12.13 -29.98
N SER A 642 17.05 11.90 -29.80
CA SER A 642 16.38 11.96 -28.50
C SER A 642 15.17 11.01 -28.47
N PRO A 643 14.65 10.63 -27.27
CA PRO A 643 13.49 9.74 -27.17
C PRO A 643 12.22 10.35 -27.75
N THR A 644 12.13 11.69 -27.76
CA THR A 644 11.01 12.47 -28.32
C THR A 644 11.15 12.72 -29.83
N GLY A 645 12.19 12.18 -30.47
CA GLY A 645 12.47 12.40 -31.89
C GLY A 645 13.31 13.66 -32.16
N LEU A 646 13.29 14.23 -33.37
CA LEU A 646 12.53 13.79 -34.54
C LEU A 646 13.04 12.43 -35.05
N TRP A 647 12.13 11.48 -35.23
CA TRP A 647 12.46 10.16 -35.75
C TRP A 647 12.59 10.19 -37.28
N SER A 648 13.59 9.50 -37.81
CA SER A 648 13.77 9.29 -39.26
C SER A 648 12.53 8.61 -39.87
N SER A 649 12.38 8.61 -41.19
CA SER A 649 11.30 7.88 -41.87
C SER A 649 11.40 6.35 -41.79
N GLY A 650 12.46 5.81 -41.18
CA GLY A 650 12.73 4.37 -41.06
C GLY A 650 13.47 3.79 -42.26
N THR A 651 14.56 3.07 -41.99
CA THR A 651 15.41 2.39 -42.98
C THR A 651 15.14 0.89 -42.94
N ALA A 652 14.75 0.28 -44.07
CA ALA A 652 14.67 -1.17 -44.17
C ALA A 652 16.08 -1.77 -44.17
N VAL A 653 16.44 -2.50 -43.11
CA VAL A 653 17.80 -3.01 -42.91
C VAL A 653 17.92 -4.49 -43.25
N LYS A 654 16.82 -5.25 -43.21
CA LYS A 654 16.80 -6.67 -43.55
C LYS A 654 15.41 -7.16 -43.92
N ARG A 655 15.32 -7.96 -45.00
CA ARG A 655 14.09 -8.66 -45.39
C ARG A 655 13.90 -9.91 -44.52
N ILE A 656 12.74 -10.04 -43.88
CA ILE A 656 12.30 -11.30 -43.27
C ILE A 656 11.88 -12.24 -44.41
N PRO A 657 12.49 -13.44 -44.55
CA PRO A 657 12.13 -14.35 -45.62
C PRO A 657 10.69 -14.84 -45.41
N LYS A 658 9.96 -15.06 -46.51
CA LYS A 658 8.60 -15.62 -46.45
C LYS A 658 8.64 -17.02 -45.82
N GLY A 659 7.72 -17.29 -44.90
CA GLY A 659 7.53 -18.62 -44.33
C GLY A 659 7.01 -19.63 -45.36
N GLY A 660 7.09 -20.92 -45.04
CA GLY A 660 6.38 -21.95 -45.80
C GLY A 660 4.85 -21.77 -45.73
N THR A 661 4.09 -22.60 -46.46
CA THR A 661 2.62 -22.56 -46.42
C THR A 661 2.10 -22.74 -44.99
N GLY A 662 1.37 -21.75 -44.47
CA GLY A 662 0.86 -21.71 -43.09
C GLY A 662 1.81 -21.12 -42.06
N GLN A 663 3.08 -20.86 -42.40
CA GLN A 663 4.02 -20.21 -41.48
C GLN A 663 3.95 -18.69 -41.55
N VAL A 664 3.86 -18.07 -40.39
CA VAL A 664 3.90 -16.62 -40.19
C VAL A 664 5.19 -16.23 -39.47
N ARG A 665 5.71 -15.05 -39.82
CA ARG A 665 6.89 -14.46 -39.18
C ARG A 665 6.61 -13.01 -38.82
N TYR A 666 6.82 -12.68 -37.56
CA TYR A 666 6.32 -11.45 -36.97
C TYR A 666 7.24 -10.95 -35.85
N MET A 667 6.97 -9.71 -35.43
CA MET A 667 7.50 -9.09 -34.22
C MET A 667 9.02 -9.25 -34.03
N PRO A 668 9.82 -8.60 -34.89
CA PRO A 668 11.24 -8.53 -34.66
C PRO A 668 11.55 -7.64 -33.44
N LEU A 669 12.36 -8.15 -32.51
CA LEU A 669 12.80 -7.46 -31.29
C LEU A 669 14.33 -7.37 -31.27
N ALA A 670 14.87 -6.26 -30.79
CA ALA A 670 16.31 -6.01 -30.68
C ALA A 670 16.86 -6.45 -29.31
N HIS A 671 18.09 -6.94 -29.30
CA HIS A 671 18.84 -7.42 -28.14
C HIS A 671 20.16 -6.63 -28.02
N PRO A 672 20.13 -5.36 -27.60
CA PRO A 672 21.29 -4.47 -27.64
C PRO A 672 22.48 -4.92 -26.77
N THR A 673 22.22 -5.73 -25.75
CA THR A 673 23.24 -6.29 -24.85
C THR A 673 23.77 -7.66 -25.31
N LEU A 674 23.29 -8.18 -26.44
CA LEU A 674 23.69 -9.48 -26.97
C LEU A 674 24.69 -9.30 -28.11
N PHE A 675 25.95 -9.68 -27.85
CA PHE A 675 27.09 -9.46 -28.75
C PHE A 675 27.20 -7.99 -29.20
N PRO A 676 27.30 -7.04 -28.24
CA PRO A 676 27.26 -5.62 -28.56
C PRO A 676 28.38 -5.23 -29.52
N LYS A 677 28.01 -4.59 -30.62
CA LYS A 677 28.91 -4.16 -31.68
C LYS A 677 28.43 -2.84 -32.24
N GLU A 678 29.34 -1.88 -32.33
CA GLU A 678 29.02 -0.55 -32.84
C GLU A 678 28.50 -0.62 -34.29
N GLY A 679 27.38 0.05 -34.55
CA GLY A 679 26.74 0.09 -35.87
C GLY A 679 25.95 -1.16 -36.24
N SER A 680 25.77 -2.13 -35.33
CA SER A 680 24.84 -3.24 -35.51
C SER A 680 24.13 -3.62 -34.21
N VAL A 681 23.07 -4.42 -34.35
CA VAL A 681 22.36 -5.02 -33.22
C VAL A 681 21.91 -6.42 -33.59
N VAL A 682 21.89 -7.33 -32.61
CA VAL A 682 21.24 -8.62 -32.76
C VAL A 682 19.75 -8.41 -32.58
N ALA A 683 18.94 -8.98 -33.47
CA ALA A 683 17.50 -9.01 -33.34
C ALA A 683 17.00 -10.46 -33.46
N SER A 684 15.85 -10.76 -32.89
CA SER A 684 15.10 -11.99 -33.16
C SER A 684 13.78 -11.66 -33.83
N TYR A 685 13.17 -12.60 -34.52
CA TYR A 685 11.76 -12.54 -34.90
C TYR A 685 11.07 -13.87 -34.62
N SER A 686 9.79 -13.81 -34.27
CA SER A 686 8.98 -14.98 -33.99
C SER A 686 8.61 -15.71 -35.30
N THR A 687 8.60 -17.04 -35.27
CA THR A 687 8.08 -17.90 -36.33
C THR A 687 6.99 -18.78 -35.72
N ASN A 688 5.81 -18.86 -36.35
CA ASN A 688 4.70 -19.70 -35.91
C ASN A 688 3.98 -20.33 -37.11
N ASP A 689 3.14 -21.33 -36.88
CA ASP A 689 2.22 -21.92 -37.85
C ASP A 689 0.78 -21.57 -37.47
N THR A 690 -0.04 -21.19 -38.45
CA THR A 690 -1.45 -20.87 -38.21
C THR A 690 -2.29 -22.10 -37.80
N ASN A 691 -1.74 -23.31 -37.95
CA ASN A 691 -2.35 -24.54 -37.47
C ASN A 691 -1.59 -25.06 -36.23
N SER A 692 -2.24 -24.99 -35.06
CA SER A 692 -1.69 -25.41 -33.78
C SER A 692 -1.36 -26.90 -33.68
N GLU A 693 -2.08 -27.78 -34.41
CA GLU A 693 -1.80 -29.22 -34.44
C GLU A 693 -0.44 -29.50 -35.10
N ARG A 694 -0.06 -28.70 -36.11
CA ARG A 694 1.27 -28.81 -36.73
C ARG A 694 2.38 -28.36 -35.79
N VAL A 695 2.10 -27.36 -34.95
CA VAL A 695 3.04 -26.93 -33.90
C VAL A 695 3.16 -28.00 -32.82
N ALA A 696 2.05 -28.61 -32.40
CA ALA A 696 2.07 -29.70 -31.43
C ALA A 696 2.87 -30.93 -31.95
N ALA A 697 2.71 -31.26 -33.24
CA ALA A 697 3.45 -32.35 -33.88
C ALA A 697 4.94 -32.03 -34.13
N ASP A 698 5.28 -30.77 -34.40
CA ASP A 698 6.64 -30.29 -34.60
C ASP A 698 6.85 -28.92 -33.93
N PRO A 699 7.18 -28.90 -32.62
CA PRO A 699 7.33 -27.66 -31.86
C PRO A 699 8.46 -26.74 -32.36
N LEU A 700 9.40 -27.25 -33.16
CA LEU A 700 10.46 -26.44 -33.77
C LEU A 700 9.94 -25.43 -34.80
N ARG A 701 8.69 -25.59 -35.26
CA ARG A 701 7.99 -24.60 -36.09
C ARG A 701 7.66 -23.31 -35.32
N TYR A 702 7.68 -23.38 -33.98
CA TYR A 702 7.33 -22.29 -33.08
C TYR A 702 8.51 -21.86 -32.22
N ARG A 703 9.53 -21.29 -32.89
CA ARG A 703 10.79 -20.86 -32.28
C ARG A 703 11.24 -19.52 -32.86
N PRO A 704 11.91 -18.66 -32.06
CA PRO A 704 12.49 -17.43 -32.56
C PRO A 704 13.66 -17.72 -33.50
N GLN A 705 13.90 -16.81 -34.45
CA GLN A 705 15.09 -16.82 -35.30
C GLN A 705 15.88 -15.53 -35.10
N PHE A 706 17.19 -15.67 -34.86
CA PHE A 706 18.11 -14.57 -34.59
C PHE A 706 18.84 -14.10 -35.85
N VAL A 707 19.06 -12.80 -35.94
CA VAL A 707 19.73 -12.13 -37.05
C VAL A 707 20.55 -10.94 -36.54
N GLU A 708 21.75 -10.73 -37.08
CA GLU A 708 22.42 -9.43 -36.95
C GLU A 708 21.87 -8.48 -38.04
N VAL A 709 21.60 -7.23 -37.65
CA VAL A 709 21.16 -6.16 -38.56
C VAL A 709 22.02 -4.90 -38.36
N PRO A 710 22.30 -4.13 -39.44
CA PRO A 710 23.01 -2.87 -39.31
C PRO A 710 22.12 -1.78 -38.71
N LEU A 711 22.72 -0.85 -37.97
CA LEU A 711 22.07 0.37 -37.51
C LEU A 711 22.44 1.53 -38.46
N PRO A 712 21.45 2.27 -38.98
CA PRO A 712 21.72 3.46 -39.78
C PRO A 712 22.44 4.52 -38.93
N ARG A 713 23.37 5.24 -39.57
CA ARG A 713 24.10 6.33 -38.94
C ARG A 713 23.22 7.53 -38.66
#